data_AF-A0A7S7NRF4-F1
#
_entry.id   AF-A0A7S7NRF4-F1
#
_cell.length_a   1.000
_cell.length_b   1.000
_cell.length_c   1.000
_cell.angle_alpha   90.00
_cell.angle_beta   90.00
_cell.angle_gamma   90.00
#
_symmetry.space_group_name_H-M   'P 1'
#
loop_
_entity.id
_entity.type
_entity.pdbx_description
1 polymer ?
#
loop_
_entity_poly.entity_id
_entity_poly.type
_entity_poly.pdbx_seq_one_letter_code
_entity_poly.pdbx_strand_id
1 'polypeptide(L)'
;MSTIPAPIRAALDGLRFDGTHRETIASIHTNEWPRVLAFLDRTQLSLSLLLRCREHLPAEVAERLEKNHAANQFRFKKLAQAYAEIATSLEFAGIPFALLKGFSQSPWFATEPRDRVQYDLDLFCPPEHVYQAREKLLQLGYESLTGYERHPIDHLPVLVRKRGWEWKGDYFDPEIPISVDLHFRFWNESNERFRPEGLEDFWPRHEFSESGGLSYPALHPADRVAYSCLHLLRHILHGNARPSHVYELAWFLHRHAADTDFWATWWTLHGESLRRPQAICFAIARQWFGCPLSPEAAAAVDALPAAVTEWISEYALAPLEGLFIPNKHELWLHLSLVDSNRDRAAVLFRRLIPTTLPGEVDAVLLPEEQLTPWIRLRRRWKYVAHLAARGAYHARAAVPALIHGSAWFSRSQGIDPGFWRFLSAAWLYELGLFVFMLLYNLQLIDLGYKEDFLGSVTSAQTAGSFAAALPMGLLLQRKGAAWLITAAFVALGAVFALRAVVTGSTALLVSAFAGGVVLSAFTVAFAPAIARLTNPRSRSLGYGIFFSSGVAMGIFGGMLGGRLPGWFSASGAPGKKSALLASCALVVVAAWPVSRLRLSSAEPSAAPPRVYPRNPVVWRYLAALVVWNLATGAFNPFFNAYFTSKLHANVSELGSIFAISQFAQAAAMLSAPLLLRRFGLIPGIVGMQMAASIGLLGLSWAASAGVGAAIYVAYMAAQWMSEPGMYSVLMNPLSKEEMGGAAALNMMAILLAQLVAASAAGAAITHFGYSATLGGAGVVGAVAAMLFWILLRGTQVSSNPAT
;
A
#
# COMPACT_ATOMS: atom_id res chain seq x y z
N MET A 1 9.03 8.43 19.81
CA MET A 1 9.59 7.73 20.99
C MET A 1 10.01 6.36 20.51
N SER A 2 11.30 6.02 20.61
CA SER A 2 11.77 4.73 20.09
C SER A 2 11.34 3.58 21.01
N THR A 3 11.00 2.45 20.38
CA THR A 3 10.36 1.30 21.05
C THR A 3 11.36 0.38 21.75
N ILE A 4 12.67 0.61 21.56
CA ILE A 4 13.74 -0.15 22.20
C ILE A 4 13.87 0.28 23.68
N PRO A 5 13.81 -0.67 24.64
CA PRO A 5 13.98 -0.38 26.06
C PRO A 5 15.28 0.37 26.36
N ALA A 6 15.22 1.34 27.28
CA ALA A 6 16.35 2.19 27.67
C ALA A 6 17.64 1.42 28.03
N PRO A 7 17.64 0.38 28.88
CA PRO A 7 18.88 -0.33 29.23
C PRO A 7 19.49 -1.10 28.05
N ILE A 8 18.67 -1.57 27.11
CA ILE A 8 19.16 -2.24 25.89
C ILE A 8 19.74 -1.21 24.93
N ARG A 9 19.09 -0.04 24.80
CA ARG A 9 19.64 1.08 24.02
C ARG A 9 21.00 1.49 24.55
N ALA A 10 21.15 1.64 25.87
CA ALA A 10 22.42 1.99 26.49
C ALA A 10 23.55 0.99 26.17
N ALA A 11 23.24 -0.32 26.12
CA ALA A 11 24.21 -1.35 25.72
C ALA A 11 24.57 -1.27 24.22
N LEU A 12 23.60 -0.99 23.35
CA LEU A 12 23.84 -0.80 21.91
C LEU A 12 24.62 0.48 21.61
N ASP A 13 24.30 1.57 22.32
CA ASP A 13 24.99 2.85 22.20
C ASP A 13 26.46 2.74 22.63
N GLY A 14 26.75 1.95 23.67
CA GLY A 14 28.12 1.63 24.07
C GLY A 14 28.94 0.89 22.99
N LEU A 15 28.27 0.17 22.07
CA LEU A 15 28.89 -0.52 20.94
C LEU A 15 29.10 0.37 19.70
N ARG A 16 28.69 1.65 19.74
CA ARG A 16 28.89 2.56 18.61
C ARG A 16 30.37 2.88 18.39
N PHE A 17 30.75 3.15 17.14
CA PHE A 17 32.11 3.44 16.71
C PHE A 17 32.47 4.93 16.75
N ASP A 18 31.48 5.81 16.88
CA ASP A 18 31.70 7.26 17.05
C ASP A 18 32.22 7.64 18.45
N GLY A 19 32.28 6.68 19.38
CA GLY A 19 32.90 6.85 20.71
C GLY A 19 32.09 7.69 21.71
N THR A 20 30.91 8.18 21.31
CA THR A 20 30.17 9.21 22.05
C THR A 20 29.40 8.71 23.27
N HIS A 21 29.24 7.39 23.43
CA HIS A 21 28.25 6.83 24.36
C HIS A 21 28.73 5.63 25.19
N ARG A 22 30.05 5.38 25.34
CA ARG A 22 30.50 4.23 26.17
C ARG A 22 30.10 4.34 27.64
N GLU A 23 30.03 5.56 28.15
CA GLU A 23 29.59 5.86 29.51
C GLU A 23 28.10 5.53 29.75
N THR A 24 27.28 5.40 28.70
CA THR A 24 25.86 5.06 28.88
C THR A 24 25.68 3.67 29.49
N ILE A 25 26.67 2.79 29.35
CA ILE A 25 26.65 1.46 30.00
C ILE A 25 26.55 1.59 31.52
N ALA A 26 27.18 2.61 32.12
CA ALA A 26 27.11 2.86 33.55
C ALA A 26 25.70 3.29 34.02
N SER A 27 24.83 3.70 33.11
CA SER A 27 23.43 4.03 33.42
C SER A 27 22.53 2.81 33.59
N ILE A 28 22.99 1.60 33.25
CA ILE A 28 22.22 0.36 33.37
C ILE A 28 22.22 -0.09 34.83
N HIS A 29 21.04 -0.15 35.45
CA HIS A 29 20.91 -0.57 36.85
C HIS A 29 21.21 -2.07 37.02
N THR A 30 21.76 -2.46 38.18
CA THR A 30 22.13 -3.85 38.51
C THR A 30 21.00 -4.86 38.26
N ASN A 31 19.76 -4.49 38.55
CA ASN A 31 18.58 -5.34 38.35
C ASN A 31 18.14 -5.47 36.88
N GLU A 32 18.63 -4.63 35.97
CA GLU A 32 18.29 -4.65 34.54
C GLU A 32 19.25 -5.52 33.71
N TRP A 33 20.48 -5.75 34.21
CA TRP A 33 21.51 -6.53 33.54
C TRP A 33 21.09 -7.93 33.10
N PRO A 34 20.33 -8.72 33.87
CA PRO A 34 19.86 -10.03 33.39
C PRO A 34 19.07 -9.95 32.08
N ARG A 35 18.24 -8.90 31.92
CA ARG A 35 17.46 -8.67 30.69
C ARG A 35 18.35 -8.22 29.54
N VAL A 36 19.33 -7.37 29.82
CA VAL A 36 20.30 -6.88 28.82
C VAL A 36 21.17 -8.04 28.33
N LEU A 37 21.71 -8.87 29.22
CA LEU A 37 22.51 -10.05 28.88
C LEU A 37 21.71 -11.06 28.06
N ALA A 38 20.46 -11.34 28.43
CA ALA A 38 19.60 -12.23 27.64
C ALA A 38 19.37 -11.70 26.21
N PHE A 39 19.25 -10.38 26.04
CA PHE A 39 19.19 -9.75 24.72
C PHE A 39 20.52 -9.89 23.96
N LEU A 40 21.65 -9.55 24.59
CA LEU A 40 22.98 -9.61 23.98
C LEU A 40 23.35 -11.03 23.57
N ASP A 41 23.06 -12.03 24.40
CA ASP A 41 23.35 -13.44 24.12
C ASP A 41 22.54 -13.91 22.90
N ARG A 42 21.24 -13.61 22.88
CA ARG A 42 20.34 -13.94 21.77
C ARG A 42 20.73 -13.25 20.45
N THR A 43 21.25 -12.03 20.55
CA THR A 43 21.67 -11.21 19.40
C THR A 43 23.15 -11.35 19.04
N GLN A 44 23.90 -12.18 19.79
CA GLN A 44 25.32 -12.47 19.63
C GLN A 44 26.23 -11.23 19.75
N LEU A 45 25.84 -10.25 20.57
CA LEU A 45 26.61 -9.04 20.84
C LEU A 45 27.42 -9.09 22.15
N SER A 46 27.27 -10.16 22.95
CA SER A 46 27.90 -10.27 24.27
C SER A 46 29.42 -10.22 24.22
N LEU A 47 30.04 -10.90 23.25
CA LEU A 47 31.50 -10.87 23.06
C LEU A 47 31.98 -9.50 22.59
N SER A 48 31.26 -8.87 21.66
CA SER A 48 31.55 -7.52 21.21
C SER A 48 31.50 -6.50 22.36
N LEU A 49 30.53 -6.65 23.27
CA LEU A 49 30.41 -5.78 24.44
C LEU A 49 31.59 -5.98 25.40
N LEU A 50 31.96 -7.23 25.69
CA LEU A 50 33.14 -7.53 26.50
C LEU A 50 34.40 -6.90 25.91
N LEU A 51 34.67 -7.16 24.63
CA LEU A 51 35.92 -6.75 23.99
C LEU A 51 36.07 -5.23 23.86
N ARG A 52 34.96 -4.48 23.75
CA ARG A 52 35.00 -3.03 23.55
C ARG A 52 34.71 -2.20 24.79
N CYS A 53 33.98 -2.77 25.74
CA CYS A 53 33.43 -2.02 26.86
C CYS A 53 33.80 -2.60 28.22
N ARG A 54 34.75 -3.56 28.30
CA ARG A 54 35.18 -4.21 29.56
C ARG A 54 35.32 -3.24 30.74
N GLU A 55 36.01 -2.13 30.53
CA GLU A 55 36.31 -1.13 31.58
C GLU A 55 35.07 -0.43 32.16
N HIS A 56 33.95 -0.46 31.44
CA HIS A 56 32.69 0.19 31.80
C HIS A 56 31.65 -0.81 32.34
N LEU A 57 31.99 -2.10 32.38
CA LEU A 57 31.10 -3.16 32.85
C LEU A 57 31.23 -3.36 34.37
N PRO A 58 30.13 -3.63 35.08
CA PRO A 58 30.20 -4.14 36.45
C PRO A 58 31.01 -5.45 36.50
N ALA A 59 31.75 -5.66 37.59
CA ALA A 59 32.64 -6.82 37.73
C ALA A 59 31.95 -8.17 37.48
N GLU A 60 30.76 -8.37 38.06
CA GLU A 60 29.97 -9.61 37.88
C GLU A 60 29.56 -9.83 36.41
N VAL A 61 29.26 -8.75 35.69
CA VAL A 61 28.88 -8.80 34.27
C VAL A 61 30.09 -9.13 33.42
N ALA A 62 31.23 -8.48 33.67
CA ALA A 62 32.49 -8.75 32.99
C ALA A 62 32.90 -10.22 33.19
N GLU A 63 32.88 -10.73 34.42
CA GLU A 63 33.21 -12.12 34.75
C GLU A 63 32.31 -13.12 33.99
N ARG A 64 30.99 -12.87 33.95
CA ARG A 64 30.05 -13.71 33.19
C ARG A 64 30.38 -13.71 31.70
N LEU A 65 30.69 -12.56 31.12
CA LEU A 65 31.03 -12.45 29.70
C LEU A 65 32.39 -13.08 29.38
N GLU A 66 33.37 -12.99 30.28
CA GLU A 66 34.67 -13.66 30.16
C GLU A 66 34.51 -15.18 30.15
N LYS A 67 33.63 -15.71 31.01
CA LYS A 67 33.25 -17.12 30.97
C LYS A 67 32.63 -17.51 29.62
N ASN A 68 31.75 -16.66 29.07
CA ASN A 68 31.17 -16.88 27.74
C ASN A 68 32.23 -16.84 26.63
N HIS A 69 33.19 -15.92 26.70
CA HIS A 69 34.32 -15.84 25.76
C HIS A 69 35.19 -17.09 25.84
N ALA A 70 35.54 -17.55 27.05
CA ALA A 70 36.30 -18.79 27.25
C ALA A 70 35.56 -20.02 26.67
N ALA A 71 34.25 -20.14 26.92
CA ALA A 71 33.43 -21.20 26.32
C ALA A 71 33.40 -21.12 24.79
N ASN A 72 33.30 -19.91 24.22
CA ASN A 72 33.34 -19.69 22.77
C ASN A 72 34.70 -20.09 22.17
N GLN A 73 35.81 -19.90 22.89
CA GLN A 73 37.13 -20.37 22.43
C GLN A 73 37.18 -21.90 22.29
N PHE A 74 36.60 -22.65 23.24
CA PHE A 74 36.50 -24.10 23.13
C PHE A 74 35.61 -24.52 21.96
N ARG A 75 34.51 -23.81 21.74
CA ARG A 75 33.63 -24.02 20.59
C ARG A 75 34.37 -23.80 19.27
N PHE A 76 35.15 -22.73 19.15
CA PHE A 76 35.96 -22.47 17.96
C PHE A 76 36.96 -23.60 17.68
N LYS A 77 37.61 -24.16 18.71
CA LYS A 77 38.50 -25.33 18.53
C LYS A 77 37.77 -26.53 17.92
N LYS A 78 36.55 -26.85 18.39
CA LYS A 78 35.72 -27.91 17.81
C LYS A 78 35.30 -27.60 16.37
N LEU A 79 34.99 -26.33 16.09
CA LEU A 79 34.63 -25.87 14.75
C LEU A 79 35.81 -25.97 13.77
N ALA A 80 37.01 -25.59 14.19
CA ALA A 80 38.24 -25.75 13.43
C ALA A 80 38.54 -27.22 13.12
N GLN A 81 38.35 -28.12 14.10
CA GLN A 81 38.49 -29.57 13.89
C GLN A 81 37.45 -30.12 12.90
N ALA A 82 36.19 -29.73 13.05
CA ALA A 82 35.13 -30.13 12.12
C ALA A 82 35.40 -29.62 10.69
N TYR A 83 35.85 -28.37 10.55
CA TYR A 83 36.26 -27.82 9.27
C TYR A 83 37.41 -28.61 8.65
N ALA A 84 38.49 -28.87 9.41
CA ALA A 84 39.65 -29.61 8.89
C ALA A 84 39.28 -31.03 8.42
N GLU A 85 38.40 -31.72 9.16
CA GLU A 85 37.87 -33.03 8.77
C GLU A 85 37.07 -32.96 7.46
N ILE A 86 36.17 -31.98 7.33
CA ILE A 86 35.35 -31.78 6.13
C ILE A 86 36.22 -31.39 4.93
N ALA A 87 37.09 -30.39 5.10
CA ALA A 87 38.00 -29.89 4.07
C ALA A 87 38.86 -31.04 3.52
N THR A 88 39.50 -31.82 4.39
CA THR A 88 40.31 -32.99 4.00
C THR A 88 39.48 -33.99 3.18
N SER A 89 38.23 -34.26 3.58
CA SER A 89 37.34 -35.20 2.89
C SER A 89 36.93 -34.71 1.50
N LEU A 90 36.64 -33.41 1.36
CA LEU A 90 36.26 -32.79 0.09
C LEU A 90 37.46 -32.66 -0.86
N GLU A 91 38.61 -32.22 -0.35
CA GLU A 91 39.87 -32.11 -1.10
C GLU A 91 40.33 -33.47 -1.64
N PHE A 92 40.29 -34.51 -0.80
CA PHE A 92 40.62 -35.88 -1.23
C PHE A 92 39.66 -36.39 -2.32
N ALA A 93 38.41 -35.96 -2.29
CA ALA A 93 37.41 -36.30 -3.30
C ALA A 93 37.48 -35.41 -4.55
N GLY A 94 38.39 -34.42 -4.61
CA GLY A 94 38.49 -33.47 -5.71
C GLY A 94 37.27 -32.55 -5.84
N ILE A 95 36.54 -32.33 -4.75
CA ILE A 95 35.33 -31.50 -4.72
C ILE A 95 35.74 -30.07 -4.38
N PRO A 96 35.61 -29.10 -5.31
CA PRO A 96 35.95 -27.72 -5.02
C PRO A 96 34.91 -27.07 -4.10
N PHE A 97 35.38 -26.27 -3.15
CA PHE A 97 34.52 -25.51 -2.24
C PHE A 97 35.17 -24.18 -1.83
N ALA A 98 34.38 -23.27 -1.26
CA ALA A 98 34.88 -22.06 -0.61
C ALA A 98 34.06 -21.73 0.65
N LEU A 99 34.72 -21.21 1.67
CA LEU A 99 34.08 -20.77 2.90
C LEU A 99 33.50 -19.35 2.73
N LEU A 100 32.19 -19.22 2.86
CA LEU A 100 31.48 -17.96 2.58
C LEU A 100 31.44 -17.00 3.76
N LYS A 101 31.33 -17.56 4.96
CA LYS A 101 31.18 -16.82 6.21
C LYS A 101 31.80 -17.61 7.34
N GLY A 102 31.85 -17.00 8.52
CA GLY A 102 32.37 -17.64 9.70
C GLY A 102 33.71 -17.04 10.07
N PHE A 103 34.66 -17.90 10.40
CA PHE A 103 36.04 -17.49 10.64
C PHE A 103 36.74 -16.91 9.40
N SER A 104 36.23 -17.16 8.19
CA SER A 104 36.70 -16.51 6.95
C SER A 104 36.57 -14.98 6.96
N GLN A 105 35.72 -14.45 7.84
CA GLN A 105 35.52 -13.03 8.03
C GLN A 105 36.59 -12.39 8.93
N SER A 106 37.47 -13.14 9.60
CA SER A 106 38.58 -12.56 10.36
C SER A 106 39.84 -12.48 9.50
N PRO A 107 40.62 -11.38 9.52
CA PRO A 107 40.53 -10.25 10.46
C PRO A 107 39.64 -9.09 9.98
N TRP A 108 38.82 -9.26 8.94
CA TRP A 108 38.09 -8.18 8.25
C TRP A 108 36.82 -7.68 8.96
N PHE A 109 36.12 -8.53 9.70
CA PHE A 109 34.86 -8.20 10.40
C PHE A 109 34.96 -8.41 11.92
N ALA A 110 36.02 -9.08 12.37
CA ALA A 110 36.36 -9.33 13.76
C ALA A 110 37.89 -9.47 13.86
N THR A 111 38.45 -9.16 15.03
CA THR A 111 39.90 -9.22 15.25
C THR A 111 40.43 -10.65 15.11
N GLU A 112 39.82 -11.59 15.82
CA GLU A 112 40.13 -13.01 15.71
C GLU A 112 38.87 -13.87 15.53
N PRO A 113 38.97 -15.06 14.92
CA PRO A 113 37.84 -15.97 14.78
C PRO A 113 37.10 -16.31 16.09
N ARG A 114 37.82 -16.33 17.21
CA ARG A 114 37.29 -16.63 18.55
C ARG A 114 36.53 -15.47 19.21
N ASP A 115 36.62 -14.28 18.65
CA ASP A 115 35.98 -13.07 19.18
C ASP A 115 34.55 -12.88 18.68
N ARG A 116 34.10 -13.77 17.78
CA ARG A 116 32.74 -13.83 17.26
C ARG A 116 32.10 -15.17 17.55
N VAL A 117 30.77 -15.19 17.61
CA VAL A 117 30.01 -16.41 17.83
C VAL A 117 29.68 -17.05 16.48
N GLN A 118 29.96 -18.34 16.33
CA GLN A 118 29.69 -19.09 15.10
C GLN A 118 29.08 -20.45 15.42
N TYR A 119 28.00 -20.79 14.70
CA TYR A 119 27.25 -22.03 14.93
C TYR A 119 27.36 -23.03 13.78
N ASP A 120 27.70 -22.53 12.61
CA ASP A 120 27.56 -23.15 11.30
C ASP A 120 28.81 -22.96 10.44
N LEU A 121 29.02 -23.86 9.48
CA LEU A 121 29.98 -23.75 8.38
C LEU A 121 29.21 -23.51 7.08
N ASP A 122 29.29 -22.29 6.56
CA ASP A 122 28.72 -21.92 5.26
C ASP A 122 29.70 -22.21 4.13
N LEU A 123 29.54 -23.35 3.46
CA LEU A 123 30.40 -23.76 2.35
C LEU A 123 29.67 -23.56 1.03
N PHE A 124 30.30 -22.87 0.09
CA PHE A 124 29.86 -22.85 -1.29
C PHE A 124 30.50 -24.00 -2.06
N CYS A 125 29.66 -24.75 -2.76
CA CYS A 125 30.07 -25.72 -3.76
C CYS A 125 29.38 -25.37 -5.08
N PRO A 126 30.09 -25.42 -6.22
CA PRO A 126 29.45 -25.29 -7.52
C PRO A 126 28.24 -26.25 -7.67
N PRO A 127 27.15 -25.85 -8.33
CA PRO A 127 25.93 -26.64 -8.45
C PRO A 127 26.13 -28.09 -8.89
N GLU A 128 27.12 -28.33 -9.75
CA GLU A 128 27.52 -29.64 -10.27
C GLU A 128 28.15 -30.57 -9.21
N HIS A 129 28.71 -30.01 -8.14
CA HIS A 129 29.41 -30.75 -7.08
C HIS A 129 28.67 -30.80 -5.74
N VAL A 130 27.66 -29.95 -5.53
CA VAL A 130 27.00 -29.80 -4.20
C VAL A 130 26.41 -31.11 -3.66
N TYR A 131 25.85 -31.96 -4.53
CA TYR A 131 25.30 -33.25 -4.09
C TYR A 131 26.39 -34.27 -3.75
N GLN A 132 27.53 -34.24 -4.44
CA GLN A 132 28.70 -35.05 -4.09
C GLN A 132 29.28 -34.62 -2.75
N ALA A 133 29.34 -33.30 -2.48
CA ALA A 133 29.75 -32.76 -1.19
C ALA A 133 28.81 -33.23 -0.07
N ARG A 134 27.49 -33.22 -0.32
CA ARG A 134 26.50 -33.75 0.62
C ARG A 134 26.75 -35.22 0.93
N GLU A 135 26.98 -36.07 -0.07
CA GLU A 135 27.27 -37.49 0.15
C GLU A 135 28.52 -37.70 1.01
N LYS A 136 29.56 -36.89 0.82
CA LYS A 136 30.77 -36.93 1.68
C LYS A 136 30.47 -36.57 3.12
N LEU A 137 29.68 -35.52 3.34
CA LEU A 137 29.23 -35.16 4.70
C LEU A 137 28.38 -36.26 5.34
N LEU A 138 27.51 -36.93 4.59
CA LEU A 138 26.76 -38.08 5.09
C LEU A 138 27.69 -39.24 5.50
N GLN A 139 28.74 -39.52 4.72
CA GLN A 139 29.78 -40.52 5.06
C GLN A 139 30.56 -40.14 6.33
N LEU A 140 30.73 -38.85 6.59
CA LEU A 140 31.28 -38.31 7.84
C LEU A 140 30.26 -38.33 9.01
N GLY A 141 29.08 -38.93 8.85
CA GLY A 141 28.08 -39.05 9.91
C GLY A 141 27.26 -37.79 10.15
N TYR A 142 27.26 -36.83 9.22
CA TYR A 142 26.26 -35.76 9.23
C TYR A 142 24.92 -36.27 8.73
N GLU A 143 23.83 -35.69 9.22
CA GLU A 143 22.47 -36.00 8.80
C GLU A 143 21.73 -34.73 8.40
N SER A 144 20.81 -34.86 7.45
CA SER A 144 19.91 -33.76 7.06
C SER A 144 18.90 -33.48 8.17
N LEU A 145 18.71 -32.21 8.53
CA LEU A 145 17.61 -31.79 9.40
C LEU A 145 16.28 -31.93 8.65
N THR A 146 15.43 -32.86 9.11
CA THR A 146 14.09 -33.10 8.55
C THR A 146 13.17 -31.90 8.78
N GLY A 147 12.25 -31.63 7.84
CA GLY A 147 11.32 -30.50 7.90
C GLY A 147 11.80 -29.20 7.24
N TYR A 148 13.08 -29.11 6.85
CA TYR A 148 13.62 -28.00 6.03
C TYR A 148 13.64 -28.31 4.53
N GLU A 149 13.27 -29.52 4.13
CA GLU A 149 13.23 -30.02 2.74
C GLU A 149 12.25 -29.25 1.83
N ARG A 150 11.26 -28.56 2.40
CA ARG A 150 10.25 -27.78 1.66
C ARG A 150 10.65 -26.32 1.40
N HIS A 151 11.85 -25.92 1.79
CA HIS A 151 12.33 -24.55 1.69
C HIS A 151 13.74 -24.50 1.09
N PRO A 152 13.91 -24.68 -0.23
CA PRO A 152 15.20 -24.43 -0.85
C PRO A 152 15.52 -22.93 -0.73
N ILE A 153 16.35 -22.62 0.26
CA ILE A 153 17.14 -21.39 0.35
C ILE A 153 18.35 -21.61 -0.59
N ASP A 154 19.31 -20.71 -0.60
CA ASP A 154 20.55 -20.77 -1.39
C ASP A 154 21.45 -21.99 -1.10
N HIS A 155 21.04 -22.87 -0.18
CA HIS A 155 21.74 -24.05 0.28
C HIS A 155 20.84 -25.30 0.33
N LEU A 156 21.46 -26.47 0.29
CA LEU A 156 20.80 -27.75 0.60
C LEU A 156 20.31 -27.77 2.06
N PRO A 157 19.37 -28.66 2.44
CA PRO A 157 18.97 -28.80 3.84
C PRO A 157 20.18 -28.92 4.77
N VAL A 158 20.14 -28.16 5.86
CA VAL A 158 21.22 -28.06 6.86
C VAL A 158 21.64 -29.45 7.34
N LEU A 159 22.95 -29.69 7.35
CA LEU A 159 23.55 -30.96 7.76
C LEU A 159 24.13 -30.83 9.16
N VAL A 160 23.90 -31.81 10.03
CA VAL A 160 24.41 -31.79 11.41
C VAL A 160 24.65 -33.19 11.96
N ARG A 161 25.65 -33.33 12.84
CA ARG A 161 25.86 -34.56 13.61
C ARG A 161 24.92 -34.58 14.81
N LYS A 162 23.91 -35.47 14.80
CA LYS A 162 22.94 -35.62 15.89
C LYS A 162 23.57 -36.34 17.09
N ARG A 163 24.08 -35.57 18.05
CA ARG A 163 24.73 -36.09 19.28
C ARG A 163 23.80 -36.14 20.50
N GLY A 164 22.48 -36.04 20.29
CA GLY A 164 21.50 -36.03 21.37
C GLY A 164 21.55 -34.76 22.23
N TRP A 165 22.07 -33.66 21.67
CA TRP A 165 22.12 -32.37 22.36
C TRP A 165 20.73 -31.72 22.44
N GLU A 166 20.41 -31.13 23.59
CA GLU A 166 19.18 -30.39 23.84
C GLU A 166 19.47 -28.94 24.26
N TRP A 167 18.64 -28.00 23.80
CA TRP A 167 18.76 -26.58 24.15
C TRP A 167 18.54 -26.35 25.65
N LYS A 168 19.58 -25.88 26.35
CA LYS A 168 19.57 -25.57 27.79
C LYS A 168 19.52 -24.08 28.12
N GLY A 169 19.38 -23.20 27.13
CA GLY A 169 19.36 -21.74 27.33
C GLY A 169 20.72 -21.06 27.28
N ASP A 170 21.80 -21.77 26.99
CA ASP A 170 23.15 -21.22 26.88
C ASP A 170 23.59 -21.17 25.42
N TYR A 171 23.78 -19.95 24.90
CA TYR A 171 24.24 -19.69 23.53
C TYR A 171 25.74 -20.04 23.33
N PHE A 172 26.50 -20.12 24.42
CA PHE A 172 27.94 -20.38 24.39
C PHE A 172 28.30 -21.81 24.76
N ASP A 173 27.31 -22.69 24.92
CA ASP A 173 27.52 -24.11 25.23
C ASP A 173 28.46 -24.76 24.19
N PRO A 174 29.65 -25.24 24.59
CA PRO A 174 30.60 -25.89 23.70
C PRO A 174 30.09 -27.21 23.10
N GLU A 175 29.02 -27.79 23.63
CA GLU A 175 28.41 -29.04 23.13
C GLU A 175 27.35 -28.83 22.05
N ILE A 176 26.98 -27.58 21.73
CA ILE A 176 26.09 -27.29 20.60
C ILE A 176 26.72 -27.88 19.33
N PRO A 177 26.00 -28.77 18.59
CA PRO A 177 26.50 -29.34 17.35
C PRO A 177 26.80 -28.26 16.31
N ILE A 178 27.90 -28.42 15.58
CA ILE A 178 28.25 -27.58 14.44
C ILE A 178 27.44 -28.08 13.23
N SER A 179 26.67 -27.18 12.63
CA SER A 179 25.96 -27.46 11.38
C SER A 179 26.78 -27.07 10.16
N VAL A 180 26.46 -27.67 9.02
CA VAL A 180 27.09 -27.39 7.73
C VAL A 180 26.01 -27.05 6.72
N ASP A 181 26.14 -25.88 6.11
CA ASP A 181 25.24 -25.37 5.10
C ASP A 181 25.97 -25.41 3.75
N LEU A 182 25.53 -26.28 2.85
CA LEU A 182 26.08 -26.41 1.50
C LEU A 182 25.33 -25.50 0.53
N HIS A 183 25.88 -24.30 0.32
CA HIS A 183 25.38 -23.31 -0.64
C HIS A 183 25.78 -23.70 -2.06
N PHE A 184 24.87 -23.50 -3.01
CA PHE A 184 25.09 -23.75 -4.44
C PHE A 184 24.77 -22.54 -5.31
N ARG A 185 24.47 -21.41 -4.67
CA ARG A 185 24.24 -20.10 -5.29
C ARG A 185 24.48 -19.02 -4.24
N PHE A 186 24.78 -17.80 -4.67
CA PHE A 186 24.98 -16.67 -3.76
C PHE A 186 23.68 -15.92 -3.43
N TRP A 187 22.65 -16.05 -4.28
CA TRP A 187 21.39 -15.31 -4.15
C TRP A 187 20.20 -16.06 -4.75
N ASN A 188 19.04 -15.99 -4.09
CA ASN A 188 17.82 -16.65 -4.53
C ASN A 188 16.88 -15.68 -5.26
N GLU A 189 17.07 -15.48 -6.56
CA GLU A 189 16.21 -14.58 -7.34
C GLU A 189 14.72 -14.97 -7.28
N SER A 190 14.37 -16.26 -7.25
CA SER A 190 12.96 -16.68 -7.25
C SER A 190 12.26 -16.38 -5.92
N ASN A 191 13.01 -16.41 -4.81
CA ASN A 191 12.50 -15.99 -3.51
C ASN A 191 12.55 -14.47 -3.33
N GLU A 192 13.64 -13.81 -3.69
CA GLU A 192 13.80 -12.37 -3.43
C GLU A 192 13.18 -11.48 -4.51
N ARG A 193 12.88 -12.03 -5.69
CA ARG A 193 12.22 -11.35 -6.81
C ARG A 193 12.99 -10.16 -7.40
N PHE A 194 14.29 -10.11 -7.14
CA PHE A 194 15.24 -9.24 -7.84
C PHE A 194 16.61 -9.93 -7.87
N ARG A 195 17.46 -9.52 -8.82
CA ARG A 195 18.78 -10.11 -9.05
C ARG A 195 19.87 -9.04 -9.08
N PRO A 196 20.81 -9.06 -8.12
CA PRO A 196 22.10 -8.38 -8.26
C PRO A 196 22.90 -8.99 -9.41
N GLU A 197 23.49 -8.17 -10.27
CA GLU A 197 24.36 -8.59 -11.38
C GLU A 197 25.82 -8.75 -10.92
N GLY A 198 26.60 -9.63 -11.57
CA GLY A 198 28.03 -9.84 -11.24
C GLY A 198 28.32 -10.88 -10.16
N LEU A 199 27.32 -11.67 -9.73
CA LEU A 199 27.51 -12.74 -8.74
C LEU A 199 28.23 -13.95 -9.32
N GLU A 200 28.14 -14.15 -10.63
CA GLU A 200 28.84 -15.17 -11.40
C GLU A 200 30.37 -15.06 -11.28
N ASP A 201 30.89 -13.85 -11.06
CA ASP A 201 32.33 -13.62 -11.00
C ASP A 201 32.93 -13.89 -9.61
N PHE A 202 32.11 -14.13 -8.58
CA PHE A 202 32.60 -14.40 -7.22
C PHE A 202 33.39 -15.69 -7.18
N TRP A 203 32.91 -16.71 -7.91
CA TRP A 203 33.56 -18.02 -7.91
C TRP A 203 34.90 -18.00 -8.63
N PRO A 204 35.06 -17.47 -9.87
CA PRO A 204 36.37 -17.37 -10.51
C PRO A 204 37.42 -16.57 -9.73
N ARG A 205 37.00 -15.63 -8.87
CA ARG A 205 37.89 -14.78 -8.06
C ARG A 205 38.20 -15.32 -6.66
N HIS A 206 37.72 -16.51 -6.30
CA HIS A 206 38.04 -17.07 -4.99
C HIS A 206 39.56 -17.27 -4.83
N GLU A 207 40.04 -17.10 -3.60
CA GLU A 207 41.45 -17.16 -3.25
C GLU A 207 41.65 -17.95 -1.95
N PHE A 208 42.85 -18.47 -1.73
CA PHE A 208 43.22 -19.06 -0.45
C PHE A 208 43.46 -17.95 0.58
N SER A 209 42.95 -18.18 1.79
CA SER A 209 43.06 -17.26 2.91
C SER A 209 43.49 -18.02 4.16
N GLU A 210 44.21 -17.33 5.04
CA GLU A 210 44.69 -17.89 6.29
C GLU A 210 44.22 -17.06 7.48
N SER A 211 43.61 -17.72 8.47
CA SER A 211 43.14 -17.07 9.70
C SER A 211 42.97 -18.09 10.82
N GLY A 212 43.31 -17.71 12.06
CA GLY A 212 43.16 -18.58 13.22
C GLY A 212 43.91 -19.92 13.14
N GLY A 213 44.99 -19.99 12.37
CA GLY A 213 45.77 -21.21 12.15
C GLY A 213 45.16 -22.20 11.15
N LEU A 214 44.16 -21.77 10.36
CA LEU A 214 43.55 -22.56 9.30
C LEU A 214 43.83 -21.91 7.94
N SER A 215 44.10 -22.74 6.93
CA SER A 215 44.14 -22.35 5.52
C SER A 215 42.86 -22.84 4.83
N TYR A 216 42.23 -21.98 4.03
CA TYR A 216 40.93 -22.27 3.43
C TYR A 216 40.69 -21.46 2.16
N PRO A 217 40.00 -22.03 1.15
CA PRO A 217 39.48 -21.26 0.02
C PRO A 217 38.35 -20.34 0.49
N ALA A 218 38.36 -19.08 0.11
CA ALA A 218 37.33 -18.09 0.42
C ALA A 218 37.16 -17.11 -0.74
N LEU A 219 36.09 -16.31 -0.72
CA LEU A 219 35.87 -15.30 -1.75
C LEU A 219 36.98 -14.22 -1.72
N HIS A 220 37.15 -13.48 -2.81
CA HIS A 220 37.97 -12.27 -2.81
C HIS A 220 37.46 -11.28 -1.73
N PRO A 221 38.30 -10.46 -1.06
CA PRO A 221 37.88 -9.63 0.07
C PRO A 221 36.71 -8.68 -0.25
N ALA A 222 36.68 -8.08 -1.45
CA ALA A 222 35.55 -7.28 -1.90
C ALA A 222 34.26 -8.13 -2.03
N ASP A 223 34.35 -9.32 -2.62
CA ASP A 223 33.21 -10.23 -2.78
C ASP A 223 32.72 -10.79 -1.41
N ARG A 224 33.61 -10.93 -0.41
CA ARG A 224 33.21 -11.28 0.97
C ARG A 224 32.30 -10.23 1.59
N VAL A 225 32.60 -8.94 1.38
CA VAL A 225 31.75 -7.83 1.84
C VAL A 225 30.42 -7.85 1.10
N ALA A 226 30.44 -8.04 -0.22
CA ALA A 226 29.23 -8.13 -1.01
C ALA A 226 28.33 -9.29 -0.55
N TYR A 227 28.89 -10.50 -0.38
CA TYR A 227 28.14 -11.65 0.13
C TYR A 227 27.62 -11.42 1.55
N SER A 228 28.42 -10.83 2.45
CA SER A 228 27.99 -10.51 3.82
C SER A 228 26.81 -9.53 3.84
N CYS A 229 26.82 -8.52 2.96
CA CYS A 229 25.72 -7.58 2.77
C CYS A 229 24.48 -8.25 2.17
N LEU A 230 24.62 -9.11 1.15
CA LEU A 230 23.49 -9.86 0.60
C LEU A 230 22.86 -10.76 1.66
N HIS A 231 23.67 -11.51 2.38
CA HIS A 231 23.25 -12.33 3.50
C HIS A 231 22.48 -11.51 4.56
N LEU A 232 23.04 -10.35 4.97
CA LEU A 232 22.39 -9.45 5.91
C LEU A 232 21.07 -8.90 5.36
N LEU A 233 21.05 -8.41 4.12
CA LEU A 233 19.87 -7.85 3.47
C LEU A 233 18.75 -8.90 3.40
N ARG A 234 19.04 -10.13 3.00
CA ARG A 234 18.08 -11.25 3.01
C ARG A 234 17.43 -11.41 4.38
N HIS A 235 18.22 -11.34 5.46
CA HIS A 235 17.66 -11.42 6.81
C HIS A 235 16.84 -10.18 7.22
N ILE A 236 17.22 -8.99 6.75
CA ILE A 236 16.44 -7.77 6.96
C ILE A 236 15.09 -7.91 6.26
N LEU A 237 15.07 -8.28 4.97
CA LEU A 237 13.85 -8.46 4.17
C LEU A 237 12.93 -9.54 4.75
N HIS A 238 13.51 -10.56 5.39
CA HIS A 238 12.77 -11.62 6.06
C HIS A 238 12.32 -11.27 7.49
N GLY A 239 12.79 -10.17 8.07
CA GLY A 239 12.45 -9.77 9.45
C GLY A 239 13.12 -10.65 10.51
N ASN A 240 14.27 -11.26 10.19
CA ASN A 240 15.05 -12.10 11.09
C ASN A 240 16.53 -11.68 11.18
N ALA A 241 16.82 -10.41 10.89
CA ALA A 241 18.16 -9.83 11.02
C ALA A 241 18.67 -9.94 12.46
N ARG A 242 19.91 -10.42 12.60
CA ARG A 242 20.63 -10.46 13.87
C ARG A 242 21.47 -9.19 14.00
N PRO A 243 21.38 -8.46 15.12
CA PRO A 243 22.21 -7.27 15.36
C PRO A 243 23.72 -7.52 15.25
N SER A 244 24.22 -8.72 15.59
CA SER A 244 25.62 -9.09 15.39
C SER A 244 26.10 -8.94 13.95
N HIS A 245 25.30 -9.32 12.95
CA HIS A 245 25.69 -9.19 11.54
C HIS A 245 25.85 -7.72 11.12
N VAL A 246 24.99 -6.84 11.63
CA VAL A 246 25.07 -5.39 11.38
C VAL A 246 26.31 -4.81 12.08
N TYR A 247 26.60 -5.29 13.28
CA TYR A 247 27.78 -4.89 14.05
C TYR A 247 29.09 -5.32 13.39
N GLU A 248 29.19 -6.58 12.93
CA GLU A 248 30.33 -7.11 12.17
C GLU A 248 30.60 -6.26 10.93
N LEU A 249 29.54 -5.89 10.19
CA LEU A 249 29.67 -4.99 9.04
C LEU A 249 30.11 -3.58 9.44
N ALA A 250 29.56 -3.03 10.53
CA ALA A 250 29.97 -1.73 11.05
C ALA A 250 31.44 -1.73 11.48
N TRP A 251 31.93 -2.85 12.04
CA TRP A 251 33.33 -3.04 12.39
C TRP A 251 34.23 -3.01 11.16
N PHE A 252 33.87 -3.75 10.11
CA PHE A 252 34.56 -3.72 8.82
C PHE A 252 34.65 -2.29 8.27
N LEU A 253 33.51 -1.59 8.20
CA LEU A 253 33.43 -0.23 7.68
C LEU A 253 34.30 0.74 8.50
N HIS A 254 34.27 0.62 9.83
CA HIS A 254 35.07 1.46 10.70
C HIS A 254 36.58 1.22 10.51
N ARG A 255 37.01 -0.04 10.41
CA ARG A 255 38.44 -0.39 10.32
C ARG A 255 39.07 -0.07 8.97
N HIS A 256 38.27 -0.14 7.90
CA HIS A 256 38.70 0.05 6.51
C HIS A 256 38.20 1.35 5.88
N ALA A 257 37.63 2.30 6.64
CA ALA A 257 37.12 3.55 6.09
C ALA A 257 38.18 4.38 5.32
N ALA A 258 39.45 4.27 5.72
CA ALA A 258 40.58 4.98 5.10
C ALA A 258 41.37 4.12 4.10
N ASP A 259 40.92 2.90 3.81
CA ASP A 259 41.61 1.95 2.93
C ASP A 259 41.26 2.20 1.46
N THR A 260 41.95 3.17 0.84
CA THR A 260 41.64 3.65 -0.52
C THR A 260 41.79 2.55 -1.57
N ASP A 261 42.76 1.65 -1.41
CA ASP A 261 43.06 0.59 -2.37
C ASP A 261 41.97 -0.48 -2.36
N PHE A 262 41.48 -0.84 -1.17
CA PHE A 262 40.32 -1.72 -1.04
C PHE A 262 39.09 -1.10 -1.70
N TRP A 263 38.77 0.16 -1.41
CA TRP A 263 37.55 0.80 -1.92
C TRP A 263 37.59 1.06 -3.43
N ALA A 264 38.75 1.37 -4.01
CA ALA A 264 38.95 1.44 -5.45
C ALA A 264 38.70 0.08 -6.11
N THR A 265 39.21 -1.00 -5.51
CA THR A 265 39.00 -2.38 -5.97
C THR A 265 37.52 -2.76 -5.87
N TRP A 266 36.88 -2.49 -4.73
CA TRP A 266 35.46 -2.72 -4.51
C TRP A 266 34.58 -1.98 -5.53
N TRP A 267 34.91 -0.72 -5.82
CA TRP A 267 34.19 0.09 -6.80
C TRP A 267 34.33 -0.49 -8.22
N THR A 268 35.52 -0.98 -8.57
CA THR A 268 35.81 -1.54 -9.89
C THR A 268 35.13 -2.89 -10.10
N LEU A 269 35.16 -3.77 -9.09
CA LEU A 269 34.63 -5.13 -9.20
C LEU A 269 33.10 -5.21 -9.15
N HIS A 270 32.43 -4.28 -8.47
CA HIS A 270 30.98 -4.34 -8.29
C HIS A 270 30.26 -3.26 -9.08
N GLY A 271 29.41 -3.66 -10.03
CA GLY A 271 28.51 -2.74 -10.74
C GLY A 271 27.43 -2.12 -9.84
N GLU A 272 26.67 -1.15 -10.37
CA GLU A 272 25.62 -0.44 -9.62
C GLU A 272 24.58 -1.38 -9.01
N SER A 273 24.16 -2.40 -9.77
CA SER A 273 23.19 -3.42 -9.34
C SER A 273 23.62 -4.14 -8.05
N LEU A 274 24.92 -4.47 -7.92
CA LEU A 274 25.48 -5.15 -6.75
C LEU A 274 25.92 -4.18 -5.64
N ARG A 275 26.31 -2.94 -5.98
CA ARG A 275 26.63 -1.91 -4.96
C ARG A 275 25.38 -1.45 -4.22
N ARG A 276 24.22 -1.39 -4.88
CA ARG A 276 22.95 -0.96 -4.26
C ARG A 276 22.58 -1.75 -2.99
N PRO A 277 22.50 -3.10 -2.97
CA PRO A 277 22.20 -3.86 -1.74
C PRO A 277 23.28 -3.69 -0.66
N GLN A 278 24.55 -3.50 -1.07
CA GLN A 278 25.64 -3.22 -0.13
C GLN A 278 25.50 -1.85 0.53
N ALA A 279 25.21 -0.81 -0.26
CA ALA A 279 24.96 0.55 0.22
C ALA A 279 23.80 0.62 1.22
N ILE A 280 22.72 -0.15 0.99
CA ILE A 280 21.62 -0.27 1.98
C ILE A 280 22.14 -0.79 3.32
N CYS A 281 22.95 -1.85 3.29
CA CYS A 281 23.54 -2.44 4.49
C CYS A 281 24.53 -1.47 5.17
N PHE A 282 25.34 -0.75 4.40
CA PHE A 282 26.26 0.27 4.92
C PHE A 282 25.52 1.41 5.62
N ALA A 283 24.43 1.89 5.03
CA ALA A 283 23.60 2.94 5.62
C ALA A 283 22.96 2.47 6.95
N ILE A 284 22.45 1.24 6.99
CA ILE A 284 21.89 0.64 8.21
C ILE A 284 22.97 0.47 9.29
N ALA A 285 24.15 -0.05 8.92
CA ALA A 285 25.28 -0.21 9.83
C ALA A 285 25.74 1.13 10.43
N ARG A 286 25.84 2.18 9.60
CA ARG A 286 26.13 3.55 10.04
C ARG A 286 25.07 4.08 11.01
N GLN A 287 23.80 3.83 10.75
CA GLN A 287 22.73 4.33 11.62
C GLN A 287 22.69 3.61 12.97
N TRP A 288 22.90 2.28 12.97
CA TRP A 288 22.87 1.47 14.20
C TRP A 288 24.11 1.70 15.07
N PHE A 289 25.30 1.69 14.46
CA PHE A 289 26.56 1.68 15.21
C PHE A 289 27.48 2.88 14.93
N GLY A 290 27.06 3.88 14.16
CA GLY A 290 27.83 5.13 14.00
C GLY A 290 29.20 4.93 13.33
N CYS A 291 29.37 3.92 12.48
CA CYS A 291 30.62 3.70 11.76
C CYS A 291 30.83 4.75 10.65
N PRO A 292 32.08 5.20 10.40
CA PRO A 292 32.40 6.04 9.25
C PRO A 292 32.23 5.25 7.94
N LEU A 293 32.05 5.97 6.84
CA LEU A 293 32.05 5.43 5.48
C LEU A 293 33.21 6.07 4.70
N SER A 294 33.84 5.30 3.82
CA SER A 294 34.76 5.85 2.82
C SER A 294 34.00 6.74 1.81
N PRO A 295 34.70 7.59 1.05
CA PRO A 295 34.08 8.38 -0.01
C PRO A 295 33.29 7.55 -1.02
N GLU A 296 33.81 6.39 -1.42
CA GLU A 296 33.18 5.45 -2.36
C GLU A 296 31.91 4.83 -1.76
N ALA A 297 31.97 4.37 -0.52
CA ALA A 297 30.82 3.82 0.18
C ALA A 297 29.73 4.87 0.40
N ALA A 298 30.12 6.10 0.75
CA ALA A 298 29.21 7.24 0.90
C ALA A 298 28.54 7.59 -0.44
N ALA A 299 29.30 7.66 -1.54
CA ALA A 299 28.76 7.91 -2.86
C ALA A 299 27.73 6.83 -3.28
N ALA A 300 27.98 5.57 -2.95
CA ALA A 300 27.02 4.49 -3.22
C ALA A 300 25.75 4.61 -2.36
N VAL A 301 25.86 5.09 -1.11
CA VAL A 301 24.71 5.39 -0.24
C VAL A 301 23.90 6.59 -0.76
N ASP A 302 24.58 7.64 -1.20
CA ASP A 302 23.94 8.85 -1.74
C ASP A 302 23.24 8.58 -3.08
N ALA A 303 23.70 7.59 -3.84
CA ALA A 303 23.08 7.12 -5.08
C ALA A 303 21.84 6.23 -4.86
N LEU A 304 21.44 5.94 -3.62
CA LEU A 304 20.27 5.10 -3.37
C LEU A 304 18.98 5.75 -3.89
N PRO A 305 18.04 4.97 -4.44
CA PRO A 305 16.76 5.50 -4.90
C PRO A 305 15.98 6.17 -3.77
N ALA A 306 15.25 7.25 -4.09
CA ALA A 306 14.52 8.05 -3.11
C ALA A 306 13.63 7.24 -2.16
N ALA A 307 12.93 6.22 -2.67
CA ALA A 307 12.07 5.35 -1.86
C ALA A 307 12.85 4.52 -0.83
N VAL A 308 14.08 4.12 -1.15
CA VAL A 308 14.99 3.39 -0.25
C VAL A 308 15.60 4.34 0.78
N THR A 309 16.04 5.52 0.35
CA THR A 309 16.58 6.56 1.25
C THR A 309 15.54 7.02 2.27
N GLU A 310 14.30 7.23 1.84
CA GLU A 310 13.17 7.55 2.72
C GLU A 310 12.84 6.39 3.68
N TRP A 311 12.96 5.14 3.21
CA TRP A 311 12.78 3.99 4.10
C TRP A 311 13.88 3.93 5.17
N ILE A 312 15.14 4.17 4.80
CA ILE A 312 16.27 4.15 5.75
C ILE A 312 16.09 5.24 6.81
N SER A 313 15.75 6.47 6.41
CA SER A 313 15.59 7.57 7.36
C SER A 313 14.51 7.32 8.42
N GLU A 314 13.40 6.68 8.03
CA GLU A 314 12.26 6.45 8.91
C GLU A 314 12.31 5.08 9.62
N TYR A 315 12.75 4.03 8.94
CA TYR A 315 12.54 2.63 9.35
C TYR A 315 13.81 1.79 9.47
N ALA A 316 15.02 2.35 9.36
CA ALA A 316 16.24 1.54 9.50
C ALA A 316 16.35 0.83 10.85
N LEU A 317 15.78 1.37 11.93
CA LEU A 317 15.73 0.71 13.24
C LEU A 317 14.61 -0.33 13.35
N ALA A 318 13.67 -0.40 12.40
CA ALA A 318 12.52 -1.30 12.46
C ALA A 318 12.88 -2.79 12.63
N PRO A 319 13.95 -3.34 12.01
CA PRO A 319 14.38 -4.72 12.27
C PRO A 319 14.79 -4.96 13.73
N LEU A 320 15.40 -3.96 14.38
CA LEU A 320 15.78 -4.01 15.79
C LEU A 320 14.56 -3.84 16.71
N GLU A 321 13.67 -2.89 16.38
CA GLU A 321 12.41 -2.66 17.07
C GLU A 321 11.48 -3.88 17.00
N GLY A 322 11.55 -4.64 15.90
CA GLY A 322 10.81 -5.89 15.67
C GLY A 322 11.07 -6.97 16.71
N LEU A 323 12.19 -6.91 17.42
CA LEU A 323 12.51 -7.83 18.52
C LEU A 323 11.66 -7.56 19.78
N PHE A 324 11.07 -6.36 19.88
CA PHE A 324 10.24 -5.93 21.02
C PHE A 324 8.77 -5.77 20.64
N ILE A 325 8.50 -5.19 19.48
CA ILE A 325 7.15 -4.93 18.98
C ILE A 325 7.02 -5.49 17.55
N PRO A 326 6.09 -6.43 17.31
CA PRO A 326 5.82 -6.97 15.99
C PRO A 326 5.59 -5.86 14.95
N ASN A 327 6.39 -5.87 13.89
CA ASN A 327 6.21 -5.00 12.74
C ASN A 327 6.57 -5.75 11.43
N LYS A 328 6.32 -5.11 10.28
CA LYS A 328 6.69 -5.62 8.95
C LYS A 328 7.19 -4.49 8.04
N HIS A 329 7.91 -3.51 8.59
CA HIS A 329 8.34 -2.35 7.82
C HIS A 329 9.33 -2.69 6.70
N GLU A 330 10.10 -3.76 6.87
CA GLU A 330 11.00 -4.34 5.87
C GLU A 330 10.31 -4.75 4.56
N LEU A 331 8.99 -4.97 4.59
CA LEU A 331 8.19 -5.26 3.40
C LEU A 331 8.26 -4.11 2.39
N TRP A 332 8.23 -2.86 2.86
CA TRP A 332 8.25 -1.68 2.00
C TRP A 332 9.62 -1.48 1.35
N LEU A 333 10.69 -1.82 2.07
CA LEU A 333 12.03 -1.91 1.49
C LEU A 333 12.04 -2.96 0.39
N HIS A 334 11.52 -4.17 0.64
CA HIS A 334 11.48 -5.25 -0.36
C HIS A 334 10.76 -4.81 -1.64
N LEU A 335 9.56 -4.23 -1.51
CA LEU A 335 8.78 -3.77 -2.66
C LEU A 335 9.49 -2.65 -3.45
N SER A 336 10.35 -1.87 -2.81
CA SER A 336 11.17 -0.83 -3.45
C SER A 336 12.37 -1.38 -4.23
N LEU A 337 12.79 -2.61 -3.94
CA LEU A 337 13.86 -3.32 -4.65
C LEU A 337 13.36 -4.15 -5.83
N VAL A 338 12.06 -4.42 -5.90
CA VAL A 338 11.44 -5.20 -6.98
C VAL A 338 10.88 -4.26 -8.04
N ASP A 339 11.23 -4.49 -9.31
CA ASP A 339 10.80 -3.62 -10.42
C ASP A 339 9.41 -3.99 -10.95
N SER A 340 9.10 -5.28 -11.04
CA SER A 340 7.86 -5.82 -11.61
C SER A 340 6.67 -5.72 -10.65
N ASN A 341 5.54 -5.15 -11.11
CA ASN A 341 4.29 -5.08 -10.32
C ASN A 341 3.73 -6.47 -9.97
N ARG A 342 3.93 -7.46 -10.85
CA ARG A 342 3.51 -8.86 -10.60
C ARG A 342 4.31 -9.45 -9.45
N ASP A 343 5.61 -9.20 -9.43
CA ASP A 343 6.49 -9.73 -8.40
C ASP A 343 6.33 -8.97 -7.07
N ARG A 344 6.08 -7.66 -7.11
CA ARG A 344 5.64 -6.88 -5.94
C ARG A 344 4.40 -7.47 -5.30
N ALA A 345 3.39 -7.81 -6.10
CA ALA A 345 2.19 -8.47 -5.59
C ALA A 345 2.51 -9.83 -4.98
N ALA A 346 3.35 -10.65 -5.62
CA ALA A 346 3.77 -11.94 -5.09
C ALA A 346 4.49 -11.83 -3.73
N VAL A 347 5.41 -10.87 -3.58
CA VAL A 347 6.09 -10.56 -2.31
C VAL A 347 5.08 -10.12 -1.25
N LEU A 348 4.19 -9.19 -1.60
CA LEU A 348 3.14 -8.67 -0.71
C LEU A 348 2.26 -9.81 -0.17
N PHE A 349 1.74 -10.67 -1.06
CA PHE A 349 0.88 -11.79 -0.67
C PHE A 349 1.63 -12.80 0.19
N ARG A 350 2.86 -13.20 -0.18
CA ARG A 350 3.67 -14.15 0.60
C ARG A 350 4.00 -13.64 2.01
N ARG A 351 4.20 -12.34 2.17
CA ARG A 351 4.60 -11.72 3.45
C ARG A 351 3.41 -11.40 4.34
N LEU A 352 2.24 -11.10 3.77
CA LEU A 352 1.02 -10.81 4.53
C LEU A 352 0.23 -12.07 4.89
N ILE A 353 0.20 -13.07 3.99
CA ILE A 353 -0.57 -14.31 4.17
C ILE A 353 0.41 -15.46 4.44
N PRO A 354 0.34 -16.12 5.61
CA PRO A 354 1.16 -17.29 5.90
C PRO A 354 0.67 -18.48 5.04
N THR A 355 1.31 -18.71 3.89
CA THR A 355 0.98 -19.81 2.98
C THR A 355 1.75 -21.11 3.29
N THR A 356 2.74 -21.05 4.18
CA THR A 356 3.59 -22.19 4.56
C THR A 356 3.65 -22.34 6.07
N LEU A 357 3.50 -23.58 6.56
CA LEU A 357 3.69 -23.90 7.97
C LEU A 357 5.18 -23.79 8.36
N PRO A 358 5.51 -23.27 9.55
CA PRO A 358 6.88 -23.27 10.07
C PRO A 358 7.44 -24.69 10.20
N GLY A 359 8.76 -24.81 10.10
CA GLY A 359 9.49 -26.04 10.43
C GLY A 359 9.39 -26.40 11.92
N GLU A 360 9.91 -27.56 12.27
CA GLU A 360 9.83 -28.08 13.65
C GLU A 360 10.81 -27.37 14.59
N VAL A 361 10.40 -27.20 15.85
CA VAL A 361 11.02 -26.25 16.80
C VAL A 361 11.82 -26.94 17.93
N ASP A 362 11.75 -28.27 18.05
CA ASP A 362 12.32 -28.98 19.20
C ASP A 362 12.80 -30.39 18.84
N ALA A 363 13.83 -30.88 19.54
CA ALA A 363 14.36 -32.25 19.42
C ALA A 363 14.88 -32.66 18.02
N VAL A 364 15.14 -31.72 17.11
CA VAL A 364 15.60 -32.02 15.73
C VAL A 364 17.03 -32.61 15.71
N LEU A 365 17.77 -32.42 16.80
CA LEU A 365 19.15 -32.90 16.99
C LEU A 365 19.23 -34.23 17.76
N LEU A 366 18.09 -34.81 18.14
CA LEU A 366 17.99 -36.13 18.77
C LEU A 366 17.90 -37.22 17.69
N PRO A 367 18.70 -38.31 17.78
CA PRO A 367 18.51 -39.51 16.97
C PRO A 367 17.12 -40.12 17.17
N GLU A 368 16.57 -40.78 16.15
CA GLU A 368 15.20 -41.37 16.23
C GLU A 368 15.07 -42.38 17.38
N GLU A 369 16.16 -43.08 17.69
CA GLU A 369 16.28 -44.07 18.76
C GLU A 369 16.09 -43.47 20.17
N GLN A 370 16.32 -42.17 20.33
CA GLN A 370 16.21 -41.46 21.61
C GLN A 370 14.84 -40.76 21.80
N LEU A 371 13.93 -40.86 20.83
CA LEU A 371 12.61 -40.21 20.88
C LEU A 371 11.58 -41.00 21.69
N THR A 372 11.56 -40.80 23.00
CA THR A 372 10.50 -41.36 23.88
C THR A 372 9.09 -40.82 23.54
N PRO A 373 8.00 -41.55 23.87
CA PRO A 373 6.63 -41.07 23.64
C PRO A 373 6.34 -39.70 24.27
N TRP A 374 6.93 -39.43 25.44
CA TRP A 374 6.83 -38.14 26.13
C TRP A 374 7.48 -36.99 25.33
N ILE A 375 8.68 -37.22 24.78
CA ILE A 375 9.38 -36.25 23.94
C ILE A 375 8.56 -35.95 22.68
N ARG A 376 7.95 -36.97 22.05
CA ARG A 376 7.06 -36.79 20.89
C ARG A 376 5.83 -35.94 21.23
N LEU A 377 5.21 -36.15 22.40
CA LEU A 377 4.07 -35.36 22.86
C LEU A 377 4.47 -33.91 23.16
N ARG A 378 5.60 -33.69 23.85
CA ARG A 378 6.17 -32.36 24.13
C ARG A 378 6.48 -31.59 22.83
N ARG A 379 7.05 -32.27 21.82
CA ARG A 379 7.32 -31.71 20.48
C ARG A 379 6.04 -31.23 19.81
N ARG A 380 4.97 -32.04 19.83
CA ARG A 380 3.66 -31.65 19.27
C ARG A 380 3.08 -30.41 19.97
N TRP A 381 3.10 -30.39 21.31
CA TRP A 381 2.61 -29.24 22.08
C TRP A 381 3.39 -27.96 21.81
N LYS A 382 4.73 -28.03 21.81
CA LYS A 382 5.57 -26.87 21.48
C LYS A 382 5.37 -26.39 20.06
N TYR A 383 5.20 -27.30 19.10
CA TYR A 383 4.91 -26.95 17.71
C TYR A 383 3.55 -26.24 17.58
N VAL A 384 2.50 -26.73 18.23
CA VAL A 384 1.18 -26.06 18.28
C VAL A 384 1.27 -24.68 18.95
N ALA A 385 1.99 -24.57 20.07
CA ALA A 385 2.22 -23.29 20.73
C ALA A 385 2.97 -22.29 19.83
N HIS A 386 3.99 -22.77 19.08
CA HIS A 386 4.72 -21.98 18.11
C HIS A 386 3.83 -21.51 16.95
N LEU A 387 2.98 -22.40 16.41
CA LEU A 387 2.00 -22.05 15.38
C LEU A 387 1.02 -20.98 15.86
N ALA A 388 0.48 -21.12 17.07
CA ALA A 388 -0.44 -20.15 17.66
C ALA A 388 0.24 -18.80 17.87
N ALA A 389 1.46 -18.79 18.42
CA ALA A 389 2.25 -17.56 18.61
C ALA A 389 2.55 -16.86 17.27
N ARG A 390 2.89 -17.63 16.22
CA ARG A 390 3.14 -17.09 14.87
C ARG A 390 1.87 -16.54 14.21
N GLY A 391 0.74 -17.21 14.39
CA GLY A 391 -0.57 -16.70 13.97
C GLY A 391 -0.92 -15.38 14.64
N ALA A 392 -0.76 -15.32 15.97
CA ALA A 392 -0.96 -14.08 16.74
C ALA A 392 -0.02 -12.95 16.31
N TYR A 393 1.26 -13.26 16.04
CA TYR A 393 2.24 -12.31 15.50
C TYR A 393 1.76 -11.72 14.17
N HIS A 394 1.38 -12.57 13.20
CA HIS A 394 0.93 -12.10 11.89
C HIS A 394 -0.36 -11.30 11.97
N ALA A 395 -1.33 -11.71 12.81
CA ALA A 395 -2.57 -10.97 13.03
C ALA A 395 -2.30 -9.57 13.63
N ARG A 396 -1.46 -9.49 14.67
CA ARG A 396 -1.10 -8.22 15.32
C ARG A 396 -0.29 -7.30 14.41
N ALA A 397 0.57 -7.86 13.55
CA ALA A 397 1.43 -7.07 12.68
C ALA A 397 0.76 -6.66 11.35
N ALA A 398 -0.26 -7.38 10.87
CA ALA A 398 -0.84 -7.14 9.55
C ALA A 398 -1.55 -5.78 9.42
N VAL A 399 -2.39 -5.41 10.40
CA VAL A 399 -3.14 -4.14 10.36
C VAL A 399 -2.20 -2.93 10.45
N PRO A 400 -1.27 -2.85 11.43
CA PRO A 400 -0.26 -1.79 11.45
C PRO A 400 0.57 -1.77 10.17
N ALA A 401 1.00 -2.93 9.66
CA ALA A 401 1.77 -2.99 8.42
C ALA A 401 1.00 -2.37 7.24
N LEU A 402 -0.30 -2.68 7.07
CA LEU A 402 -1.12 -2.09 6.01
C LEU A 402 -1.31 -0.58 6.20
N ILE A 403 -1.53 -0.11 7.43
CA ILE A 403 -1.66 1.33 7.72
C ILE A 403 -0.35 2.06 7.41
N HIS A 404 0.77 1.58 7.95
CA HIS A 404 2.09 2.17 7.68
C HIS A 404 2.47 2.05 6.21
N GLY A 405 2.07 0.97 5.54
CA GLY A 405 2.24 0.75 4.11
C GLY A 405 1.48 1.74 3.25
N SER A 406 0.23 1.99 3.58
CA SER A 406 -0.57 3.02 2.91
C SER A 406 0.01 4.42 3.13
N ALA A 407 0.51 4.70 4.34
CA ALA A 407 1.17 5.97 4.65
C ALA A 407 2.50 6.12 3.91
N TRP A 408 3.29 5.05 3.79
CA TRP A 408 4.54 5.03 3.03
C TRP A 408 4.31 5.11 1.52
N PHE A 409 3.31 4.39 1.00
CA PHE A 409 2.89 4.50 -0.39
C PHE A 409 2.42 5.93 -0.71
N SER A 410 1.58 6.52 0.16
CA SER A 410 1.15 7.91 0.01
C SER A 410 2.34 8.88 -0.03
N ARG A 411 3.30 8.73 0.88
CA ARG A 411 4.49 9.60 0.95
C ARG A 411 5.42 9.41 -0.24
N SER A 412 5.71 8.17 -0.64
CA SER A 412 6.55 7.87 -1.82
C SER A 412 5.92 8.35 -3.14
N GLN A 413 4.59 8.42 -3.22
CA GLN A 413 3.87 9.06 -4.35
C GLN A 413 3.76 10.60 -4.20
N GLY A 414 4.21 11.15 -3.07
CA GLY A 414 4.13 12.57 -2.73
C GLY A 414 2.70 13.10 -2.65
N ILE A 415 1.79 12.27 -2.12
CA ILE A 415 0.44 12.66 -1.70
C ILE A 415 0.53 13.20 -0.27
N ASP A 416 0.08 14.44 -0.08
CA ASP A 416 0.09 15.12 1.22
C ASP A 416 -0.84 14.39 2.22
N PRO A 417 -0.47 14.25 3.51
CA PRO A 417 -1.36 13.65 4.51
C PRO A 417 -2.73 14.34 4.63
N GLY A 418 -2.81 15.63 4.30
CA GLY A 418 -4.04 16.40 4.17
C GLY A 418 -4.98 15.88 3.09
N PHE A 419 -4.48 15.19 2.05
CA PHE A 419 -5.31 14.52 1.04
C PHE A 419 -6.30 13.55 1.70
N TRP A 420 -5.85 12.71 2.63
CA TRP A 420 -6.69 11.73 3.30
C TRP A 420 -7.71 12.36 4.26
N ARG A 421 -7.35 13.50 4.87
CA ARG A 421 -8.29 14.30 5.67
C ARG A 421 -9.37 14.94 4.79
N PHE A 422 -8.98 15.44 3.62
CA PHE A 422 -9.92 15.96 2.62
C PHE A 422 -10.84 14.85 2.09
N LEU A 423 -10.27 13.68 1.75
CA LEU A 423 -11.01 12.54 1.22
C LEU A 423 -12.03 11.99 2.23
N SER A 424 -11.64 11.84 3.49
CA SER A 424 -12.56 11.41 4.55
C SER A 424 -13.70 12.41 4.79
N ALA A 425 -13.43 13.71 4.70
CA ALA A 425 -14.50 14.71 4.69
C ALA A 425 -15.42 14.58 3.47
N ALA A 426 -14.86 14.40 2.28
CA ALA A 426 -15.64 14.20 1.07
C ALA A 426 -16.56 12.97 1.17
N TRP A 427 -16.07 11.86 1.73
CA TRP A 427 -16.87 10.66 1.99
C TRP A 427 -18.06 10.90 2.92
N LEU A 428 -17.86 11.62 4.03
CA LEU A 428 -18.96 11.96 4.95
C LEU A 428 -20.01 12.85 4.25
N TYR A 429 -19.54 13.84 3.49
CA TYR A 429 -20.37 14.73 2.69
C TYR A 429 -21.19 13.96 1.64
N GLU A 430 -20.54 13.11 0.84
CA GLU A 430 -21.17 12.29 -0.19
C GLU A 430 -22.18 11.32 0.42
N LEU A 431 -21.81 10.66 1.52
CA LEU A 431 -22.69 9.72 2.20
C LEU A 431 -23.97 10.41 2.69
N GLY A 432 -23.85 11.59 3.30
CA GLY A 432 -24.99 12.39 3.72
C GLY A 432 -25.85 12.84 2.53
N LEU A 433 -25.21 13.26 1.44
CA LEU A 433 -25.93 13.64 0.21
C LEU A 433 -26.68 12.47 -0.44
N PHE A 434 -26.07 11.29 -0.53
CA PHE A 434 -26.73 10.11 -1.11
C PHE A 434 -27.97 9.74 -0.30
N VAL A 435 -27.87 9.71 1.03
CA VAL A 435 -29.03 9.45 1.91
C VAL A 435 -30.11 10.51 1.72
N PHE A 436 -29.73 11.79 1.69
CA PHE A 436 -30.69 12.88 1.50
C PHE A 436 -31.41 12.78 0.15
N MET A 437 -30.67 12.68 -0.95
CA MET A 437 -31.23 12.64 -2.31
C MET A 437 -32.11 11.41 -2.55
N LEU A 438 -31.76 10.26 -1.95
CA LEU A 438 -32.57 9.05 -2.04
C LEU A 438 -33.95 9.25 -1.42
N LEU A 439 -34.02 9.88 -0.23
CA LEU A 439 -35.22 10.00 0.58
C LEU A 439 -36.06 11.25 0.30
N TYR A 440 -35.44 12.35 -0.15
CA TYR A 440 -36.09 13.65 -0.20
C TYR A 440 -37.27 13.71 -1.18
N ASN A 441 -37.16 13.10 -2.36
CA ASN A 441 -38.30 13.06 -3.30
C ASN A 441 -39.47 12.26 -2.73
N LEU A 442 -39.19 11.20 -1.97
CA LEU A 442 -40.24 10.42 -1.29
C LEU A 442 -40.95 11.26 -0.23
N GLN A 443 -40.20 12.10 0.49
CA GLN A 443 -40.78 13.04 1.45
C GLN A 443 -41.68 14.08 0.76
N LEU A 444 -41.33 14.55 -0.44
CA LEU A 444 -42.19 15.45 -1.21
C LEU A 444 -43.49 14.75 -1.67
N ILE A 445 -43.39 13.48 -2.08
CA ILE A 445 -44.57 12.67 -2.44
C ILE A 445 -45.47 12.44 -1.23
N ASP A 446 -44.89 12.16 -0.05
CA ASP A 446 -45.66 12.03 1.21
C ASP A 446 -46.38 13.33 1.59
N LEU A 447 -45.87 14.50 1.18
CA LEU A 447 -46.52 15.80 1.34
C LEU A 447 -47.63 16.08 0.32
N GLY A 448 -47.85 15.17 -0.64
CA GLY A 448 -48.87 15.28 -1.67
C GLY A 448 -48.41 15.95 -2.98
N TYR A 449 -47.11 16.22 -3.14
CA TYR A 449 -46.57 16.76 -4.39
C TYR A 449 -46.41 15.69 -5.46
N LYS A 450 -46.64 16.07 -6.72
CA LYS A 450 -46.49 15.22 -7.90
C LYS A 450 -45.16 15.47 -8.60
N GLU A 451 -44.88 14.66 -9.62
CA GLU A 451 -43.63 14.67 -10.37
C GLU A 451 -43.33 16.01 -11.07
N ASP A 452 -44.33 16.79 -11.46
CA ASP A 452 -44.15 18.15 -11.98
C ASP A 452 -43.43 19.07 -10.99
N PHE A 453 -43.80 19.00 -9.71
CA PHE A 453 -43.18 19.77 -8.65
C PHE A 453 -41.79 19.24 -8.29
N LEU A 454 -41.59 17.93 -8.26
CA LEU A 454 -40.25 17.32 -8.09
C LEU A 454 -39.29 17.79 -9.20
N GLY A 455 -39.78 17.87 -10.44
CA GLY A 455 -39.06 18.42 -11.58
C GLY A 455 -38.70 19.88 -11.38
N SER A 456 -39.66 20.69 -10.94
CA SER A 456 -39.47 22.11 -10.63
C SER A 456 -38.43 22.34 -9.51
N VAL A 457 -38.46 21.51 -8.46
CA VAL A 457 -37.50 21.54 -7.35
C VAL A 457 -36.09 21.18 -7.83
N THR A 458 -35.97 20.13 -8.64
CA THR A 458 -34.68 19.73 -9.24
C THR A 458 -34.13 20.83 -10.14
N SER A 459 -34.98 21.40 -11.00
CA SER A 459 -34.62 22.52 -11.88
C SER A 459 -34.21 23.75 -11.09
N ALA A 460 -34.93 24.12 -10.02
CA ALA A 460 -34.55 25.23 -9.16
C ALA A 460 -33.16 25.04 -8.54
N GLN A 461 -32.84 23.83 -8.08
CA GLN A 461 -31.51 23.49 -7.58
C GLN A 461 -30.43 23.58 -8.67
N THR A 462 -30.68 23.05 -9.86
CA THR A 462 -29.74 23.15 -10.99
C THR A 462 -29.52 24.60 -11.42
N ALA A 463 -30.57 25.42 -11.44
CA ALA A 463 -30.49 26.85 -11.72
C ALA A 463 -29.64 27.60 -10.69
N GLY A 464 -29.79 27.26 -9.39
CA GLY A 464 -28.95 27.80 -8.32
C GLY A 464 -27.47 27.45 -8.51
N SER A 465 -27.17 26.19 -8.83
CA SER A 465 -25.80 25.74 -9.10
C SER A 465 -25.17 26.48 -10.29
N PHE A 466 -25.94 26.65 -11.36
CA PHE A 466 -25.53 27.37 -12.57
C PHE A 466 -25.27 28.85 -12.28
N ALA A 467 -26.20 29.53 -11.60
CA ALA A 467 -26.06 30.95 -11.24
C ALA A 467 -24.85 31.21 -10.32
N ALA A 468 -24.54 30.27 -9.42
CA ALA A 468 -23.45 30.39 -8.47
C ALA A 468 -22.06 29.96 -8.98
N ALA A 469 -21.96 29.30 -10.14
CA ALA A 469 -20.70 28.74 -10.62
C ALA A 469 -19.58 29.79 -10.78
N LEU A 470 -19.90 30.97 -11.32
CA LEU A 470 -18.94 32.07 -11.47
C LEU A 470 -18.65 32.79 -10.13
N PRO A 471 -19.67 33.23 -9.35
CA PRO A 471 -19.44 33.84 -8.04
C PRO A 471 -18.62 32.96 -7.09
N MET A 472 -18.87 31.65 -7.05
CA MET A 472 -18.13 30.72 -6.19
C MET A 472 -16.68 30.54 -6.64
N GLY A 473 -16.41 30.61 -7.95
CA GLY A 473 -15.04 30.65 -8.47
C GLY A 473 -14.26 31.90 -8.03
N LEU A 474 -14.92 33.06 -8.00
CA LEU A 474 -14.31 34.31 -7.48
C LEU A 474 -14.10 34.21 -5.96
N LEU A 475 -15.05 33.64 -5.23
CA LEU A 475 -14.95 33.45 -3.79
C LEU A 475 -13.84 32.47 -3.42
N LEU A 476 -13.65 31.41 -4.21
CA LEU A 476 -12.55 30.46 -4.10
C LEU A 476 -11.19 31.17 -4.22
N GLN A 477 -11.05 32.08 -5.18
CA GLN A 477 -9.82 32.86 -5.35
C GLN A 477 -9.56 33.78 -4.16
N ARG A 478 -10.60 34.38 -3.59
CA ARG A 478 -10.49 35.34 -2.47
C ARG A 478 -10.27 34.70 -1.10
N LYS A 479 -10.92 33.58 -0.82
CA LYS A 479 -10.96 32.95 0.52
C LYS A 479 -10.25 31.60 0.59
N GLY A 480 -9.87 31.02 -0.54
CA GLY A 480 -9.21 29.72 -0.61
C GLY A 480 -10.17 28.52 -0.51
N ALA A 481 -9.66 27.34 -0.90
CA ALA A 481 -10.46 26.12 -1.02
C ALA A 481 -10.95 25.58 0.34
N ALA A 482 -10.09 25.54 1.36
CA ALA A 482 -10.45 24.99 2.66
C ALA A 482 -11.63 25.76 3.30
N TRP A 483 -11.56 27.10 3.29
CA TRP A 483 -12.65 27.93 3.80
C TRP A 483 -13.94 27.71 3.02
N LEU A 484 -13.87 27.73 1.68
CA LEU A 484 -15.06 27.61 0.84
C LEU A 484 -15.75 26.26 1.02
N ILE A 485 -14.98 25.17 1.11
CA ILE A 485 -15.51 23.82 1.33
C ILE A 485 -16.14 23.70 2.73
N THR A 486 -15.46 24.18 3.78
CA THR A 486 -16.02 24.17 5.15
C THR A 486 -17.32 24.97 5.22
N ALA A 487 -17.34 26.19 4.66
CA ALA A 487 -18.53 27.02 4.62
C ALA A 487 -19.67 26.34 3.81
N ALA A 488 -19.34 25.72 2.68
CA ALA A 488 -20.29 24.99 1.86
C ALA A 488 -20.95 23.83 2.63
N PHE A 489 -20.16 23.01 3.34
CA PHE A 489 -20.69 21.87 4.08
C PHE A 489 -21.63 22.30 5.21
N VAL A 490 -21.26 23.32 5.98
CA VAL A 490 -22.12 23.86 7.05
C VAL A 490 -23.40 24.47 6.46
N ALA A 491 -23.28 25.31 5.45
CA ALA A 491 -24.43 25.96 4.81
C ALA A 491 -25.35 24.94 4.14
N LEU A 492 -24.79 23.88 3.54
CA LEU A 492 -25.58 22.87 2.84
C LEU A 492 -26.39 22.04 3.82
N GLY A 493 -25.76 21.60 4.93
CA GLY A 493 -26.46 20.92 6.01
C GLY A 493 -27.61 21.76 6.57
N ALA A 494 -27.41 23.07 6.76
CA ALA A 494 -28.46 23.98 7.22
C ALA A 494 -29.60 24.15 6.20
N VAL A 495 -29.28 24.40 4.93
CA VAL A 495 -30.28 24.56 3.85
C VAL A 495 -31.06 23.26 3.63
N PHE A 496 -30.41 22.10 3.71
CA PHE A 496 -31.07 20.81 3.53
C PHE A 496 -31.92 20.42 4.74
N ALA A 497 -31.49 20.78 5.96
CA ALA A 497 -32.31 20.65 7.14
C ALA A 497 -33.57 21.52 7.04
N LEU A 498 -33.43 22.76 6.55
CA LEU A 498 -34.57 23.63 6.25
C LEU A 498 -35.52 22.96 5.25
N ARG A 499 -34.99 22.43 4.15
CA ARG A 499 -35.76 21.69 3.13
C ARG A 499 -36.53 20.50 3.71
N ALA A 500 -35.97 19.79 4.67
CA ALA A 500 -36.62 18.64 5.32
C ALA A 500 -37.77 19.05 6.26
N VAL A 501 -37.87 20.33 6.64
CA VAL A 501 -38.86 20.82 7.61
C VAL A 501 -39.95 21.67 6.94
N VAL A 502 -39.61 22.45 5.92
CA VAL A 502 -40.59 23.28 5.20
C VAL A 502 -41.51 22.43 4.32
N THR A 503 -42.77 22.83 4.21
CA THR A 503 -43.80 22.11 3.47
C THR A 503 -44.42 22.92 2.33
N GLY A 504 -44.28 24.25 2.33
CA GLY A 504 -44.86 25.11 1.30
C GLY A 504 -44.05 25.11 -0.01
N SER A 505 -44.74 25.15 -1.15
CA SER A 505 -44.13 25.03 -2.48
C SER A 505 -43.09 26.12 -2.77
N THR A 506 -43.40 27.39 -2.47
CA THR A 506 -42.45 28.50 -2.63
C THR A 506 -41.21 28.33 -1.75
N ALA A 507 -41.39 27.92 -0.49
CA ALA A 507 -40.28 27.70 0.44
C ALA A 507 -39.38 26.55 -0.05
N LEU A 508 -39.96 25.48 -0.58
CA LEU A 508 -39.25 24.35 -1.16
C LEU A 508 -38.46 24.75 -2.41
N LEU A 509 -39.02 25.58 -3.31
CA LEU A 509 -38.31 26.07 -4.50
C LEU A 509 -37.17 27.02 -4.15
N VAL A 510 -37.40 27.98 -3.25
CA VAL A 510 -36.38 28.95 -2.80
C VAL A 510 -35.22 28.23 -2.09
N SER A 511 -35.55 27.31 -1.18
CA SER A 511 -34.53 26.51 -0.50
C SER A 511 -33.82 25.53 -1.44
N ALA A 512 -34.49 25.07 -2.50
CA ALA A 512 -33.84 24.27 -3.54
C ALA A 512 -32.82 25.07 -4.36
N PHE A 513 -33.20 26.27 -4.78
CA PHE A 513 -32.28 27.20 -5.42
C PHE A 513 -31.09 27.54 -4.52
N ALA A 514 -31.33 27.85 -3.25
CA ALA A 514 -30.27 28.08 -2.26
C ALA A 514 -29.36 26.85 -2.10
N GLY A 515 -29.93 25.65 -2.09
CA GLY A 515 -29.17 24.39 -2.05
C GLY A 515 -28.24 24.24 -3.24
N GLY A 516 -28.70 24.60 -4.44
CA GLY A 516 -27.88 24.65 -5.65
C GLY A 516 -26.73 25.64 -5.55
N VAL A 517 -27.00 26.86 -5.07
CA VAL A 517 -25.97 27.89 -4.85
C VAL A 517 -24.85 27.37 -3.95
N VAL A 518 -25.20 26.70 -2.85
CA VAL A 518 -24.23 26.16 -1.91
C VAL A 518 -23.48 24.94 -2.48
N LEU A 519 -24.17 24.04 -3.19
CA LEU A 519 -23.53 22.89 -3.87
C LEU A 519 -22.44 23.35 -4.85
N SER A 520 -22.67 24.46 -5.56
CA SER A 520 -21.71 25.05 -6.50
C SER A 520 -20.36 25.40 -5.85
N ALA A 521 -20.36 25.76 -4.56
CA ALA A 521 -19.13 26.07 -3.84
C ALA A 521 -18.20 24.84 -3.74
N PHE A 522 -18.75 23.66 -3.45
CA PHE A 522 -17.95 22.43 -3.39
C PHE A 522 -17.49 21.97 -4.77
N THR A 523 -18.38 22.02 -5.78
CA THR A 523 -18.06 21.58 -7.15
C THR A 523 -16.94 22.40 -7.79
N VAL A 524 -16.81 23.69 -7.45
CA VAL A 524 -15.73 24.54 -7.95
C VAL A 524 -14.43 24.37 -7.15
N ALA A 525 -14.51 23.97 -5.87
CA ALA A 525 -13.36 23.92 -4.96
C ALA A 525 -12.64 22.57 -4.87
N PHE A 526 -13.30 21.43 -5.12
CA PHE A 526 -12.70 20.11 -4.89
C PHE A 526 -11.46 19.86 -5.76
N ALA A 527 -11.50 20.23 -7.05
CA ALA A 527 -10.40 19.97 -7.97
C ALA A 527 -9.13 20.77 -7.60
N PRO A 528 -9.22 22.09 -7.33
CA PRO A 528 -8.10 22.85 -6.76
C PRO A 528 -7.60 22.32 -5.41
N ALA A 529 -8.47 21.77 -4.56
CA ALA A 529 -8.04 21.16 -3.30
C ALA A 529 -7.19 19.90 -3.54
N ILE A 530 -7.63 18.99 -4.41
CA ILE A 530 -6.86 17.79 -4.79
C ILE A 530 -5.53 18.17 -5.41
N ALA A 531 -5.52 19.16 -6.31
CA ALA A 531 -4.32 19.60 -7.02
C ALA A 531 -3.23 20.19 -6.08
N ARG A 532 -3.63 20.68 -4.90
CA ARG A 532 -2.73 21.20 -3.86
C ARG A 532 -2.28 20.13 -2.87
N LEU A 533 -3.09 19.12 -2.65
CA LEU A 533 -2.81 17.99 -1.76
C LEU A 533 -2.03 16.87 -2.48
N THR A 534 -1.71 17.07 -3.75
CA THR A 534 -0.96 16.14 -4.60
C THR A 534 0.08 16.89 -5.41
N ASN A 535 1.15 16.21 -5.80
CA ASN A 535 2.16 16.76 -6.70
C ASN A 535 1.76 16.50 -8.18
N PRO A 536 2.44 17.12 -9.17
CA PRO A 536 2.10 16.92 -10.58
C PRO A 536 2.17 15.47 -11.07
N ARG A 537 3.00 14.61 -10.45
CA ARG A 537 3.15 13.19 -10.81
C ARG A 537 2.00 12.33 -10.26
N SER A 538 1.53 12.59 -9.04
CA SER A 538 0.47 11.82 -8.39
C SER A 538 -0.93 12.45 -8.49
N ARG A 539 -1.06 13.61 -9.14
CA ARG A 539 -2.34 14.33 -9.26
C ARG A 539 -3.43 13.50 -9.95
N SER A 540 -3.08 12.79 -11.02
CA SER A 540 -4.01 11.87 -11.71
C SER A 540 -4.49 10.76 -10.79
N LEU A 541 -3.57 10.16 -10.01
CA LEU A 541 -3.88 9.17 -8.98
C LEU A 541 -4.81 9.74 -7.92
N GLY A 542 -4.56 10.96 -7.42
CA GLY A 542 -5.42 11.64 -6.45
C GLY A 542 -6.85 11.86 -6.95
N TYR A 543 -7.01 12.34 -8.18
CA TYR A 543 -8.33 12.44 -8.82
C TYR A 543 -8.99 11.06 -8.98
N GLY A 544 -8.23 10.05 -9.42
CA GLY A 544 -8.72 8.69 -9.56
C GLY A 544 -9.25 8.12 -8.24
N ILE A 545 -8.51 8.31 -7.14
CA ILE A 545 -8.93 7.89 -5.79
C ILE A 545 -10.20 8.62 -5.36
N PHE A 546 -10.27 9.95 -5.55
CA PHE A 546 -11.45 10.75 -5.17
C PHE A 546 -12.71 10.27 -5.89
N PHE A 547 -12.70 10.20 -7.22
CA PHE A 547 -13.89 9.81 -7.98
C PHE A 547 -14.28 8.34 -7.77
N SER A 548 -13.31 7.42 -7.76
CA SER A 548 -13.61 5.98 -7.58
C SER A 548 -14.19 5.70 -6.19
N SER A 549 -13.62 6.31 -5.15
CA SER A 549 -14.13 6.15 -3.79
C SER A 549 -15.49 6.83 -3.60
N GLY A 550 -15.76 7.95 -4.29
CA GLY A 550 -17.08 8.59 -4.21
C GLY A 550 -18.20 7.77 -4.83
N VAL A 551 -17.95 7.09 -5.95
CA VAL A 551 -18.91 6.12 -6.51
C VAL A 551 -19.15 4.97 -5.52
N ALA A 552 -18.07 4.45 -4.90
CA ALA A 552 -18.16 3.40 -3.89
C ALA A 552 -18.96 3.86 -2.66
N MET A 553 -18.88 5.14 -2.28
CA MET A 553 -19.67 5.69 -1.19
C MET A 553 -21.17 5.69 -1.45
N GLY A 554 -21.58 5.71 -2.73
CA GLY A 554 -22.98 5.52 -3.12
C GLY A 554 -23.55 4.16 -2.71
N ILE A 555 -22.73 3.10 -2.65
CA ILE A 555 -23.16 1.77 -2.18
C ILE A 555 -23.61 1.87 -0.72
N PHE A 556 -22.78 2.48 0.12
CA PHE A 556 -23.09 2.70 1.54
C PHE A 556 -24.24 3.69 1.71
N GLY A 557 -24.31 4.72 0.87
CA GLY A 557 -25.40 5.70 0.84
C GLY A 557 -26.76 5.05 0.56
N GLY A 558 -26.83 4.13 -0.41
CA GLY A 558 -28.03 3.34 -0.68
C GLY A 558 -28.41 2.43 0.48
N MET A 559 -27.44 1.70 1.03
CA MET A 559 -27.66 0.80 2.16
C MET A 559 -28.15 1.52 3.42
N LEU A 560 -27.55 2.67 3.73
CA LEU A 560 -27.95 3.51 4.87
C LEU A 560 -29.28 4.21 4.60
N GLY A 561 -29.45 4.83 3.43
CA GLY A 561 -30.67 5.54 3.08
C GLY A 561 -31.91 4.63 3.06
N GLY A 562 -31.76 3.37 2.63
CA GLY A 562 -32.86 2.39 2.66
C GLY A 562 -33.26 1.91 4.04
N ARG A 563 -32.36 1.95 5.04
CA ARG A 563 -32.56 1.36 6.38
C ARG A 563 -32.78 2.40 7.48
N LEU A 564 -32.14 3.56 7.39
CA LEU A 564 -32.19 4.63 8.39
C LEU A 564 -33.63 5.02 8.79
N PRO A 565 -34.59 5.20 7.86
CA PRO A 565 -35.96 5.50 8.23
C PRO A 565 -36.59 4.43 9.13
N GLY A 566 -36.30 3.14 8.87
CA GLY A 566 -36.81 2.03 9.68
C GLY A 566 -36.23 2.02 11.09
N TRP A 567 -34.93 2.32 11.24
CA TRP A 567 -34.29 2.42 12.57
C TRP A 567 -34.90 3.54 13.42
N PHE A 568 -35.14 4.71 12.83
CA PHE A 568 -35.79 5.81 13.54
C PHE A 568 -37.26 5.51 13.87
N SER A 569 -38.01 4.90 12.95
CA SER A 569 -39.39 4.47 13.24
C SER A 569 -39.45 3.45 14.38
N ALA A 570 -38.50 2.51 14.45
CA ALA A 570 -38.41 1.53 15.53
C ALA A 570 -38.16 2.18 16.92
N SER A 571 -37.53 3.36 16.94
CA SER A 571 -37.34 4.17 18.16
C SER A 571 -38.51 5.10 18.51
N GLY A 572 -39.62 5.07 17.74
CA GLY A 572 -40.77 5.96 17.91
C GLY A 572 -40.62 7.35 17.28
N ALA A 573 -39.51 7.61 16.58
CA ALA A 573 -39.26 8.88 15.88
C ALA A 573 -39.85 8.87 14.46
N PRO A 574 -40.17 10.04 13.85
CA PRO A 574 -40.64 10.10 12.47
C PRO A 574 -39.53 9.66 11.51
N GLY A 575 -39.63 8.43 11.00
CA GLY A 575 -38.54 7.72 10.31
C GLY A 575 -37.84 8.51 9.20
N LYS A 576 -38.57 8.88 8.14
CA LYS A 576 -38.01 9.58 6.96
C LYS A 576 -37.45 10.96 7.32
N LYS A 577 -38.20 11.77 8.07
CA LYS A 577 -37.77 13.11 8.47
C LYS A 577 -36.52 13.08 9.36
N SER A 578 -36.46 12.14 10.30
CA SER A 578 -35.28 11.95 11.17
C SER A 578 -34.06 11.49 10.37
N ALA A 579 -34.25 10.59 9.39
CA ALA A 579 -33.19 10.16 8.49
C ALA A 579 -32.63 11.31 7.63
N LEU A 580 -33.51 12.20 7.11
CA LEU A 580 -33.10 13.41 6.38
C LEU A 580 -32.31 14.38 7.27
N LEU A 581 -32.73 14.59 8.52
CA LEU A 581 -31.99 15.46 9.45
C LEU A 581 -30.65 14.84 9.86
N ALA A 582 -30.60 13.52 10.07
CA ALA A 582 -29.37 12.80 10.37
C ALA A 582 -28.36 12.89 9.22
N SER A 583 -28.82 12.83 7.97
CA SER A 583 -27.93 13.00 6.81
C SER A 583 -27.41 14.45 6.68
N CYS A 584 -28.21 15.45 7.06
CA CYS A 584 -27.75 16.84 7.16
C CYS A 584 -26.68 17.00 8.25
N ALA A 585 -26.87 16.37 9.42
CA ALA A 585 -25.86 16.37 10.48
C ALA A 585 -24.54 15.73 10.02
N LEU A 586 -24.61 14.64 9.26
CA LEU A 586 -23.44 13.99 8.66
C LEU A 586 -22.67 14.93 7.71
N VAL A 587 -23.38 15.70 6.88
CA VAL A 587 -22.80 16.74 6.01
C VAL A 587 -22.12 17.84 6.83
N VAL A 588 -22.72 18.28 7.95
CA VAL A 588 -22.09 19.28 8.84
C VAL A 588 -20.83 18.72 9.51
N VAL A 589 -20.86 17.46 9.98
CA VAL A 589 -19.70 16.79 10.58
C VAL A 589 -18.55 16.67 9.58
N ALA A 590 -18.83 16.52 8.29
CA ALA A 590 -17.82 16.54 7.23
C ALA A 590 -17.00 17.85 7.18
N ALA A 591 -17.48 18.95 7.76
CA ALA A 591 -16.76 20.21 7.81
C ALA A 591 -15.55 20.17 8.76
N TRP A 592 -15.57 19.30 9.79
CA TRP A 592 -14.55 19.23 10.84
C TRP A 592 -13.18 18.77 10.35
N PRO A 593 -13.03 17.71 9.53
CA PRO A 593 -11.72 17.35 8.99
C PRO A 593 -11.17 18.42 8.02
N VAL A 594 -12.04 19.08 7.24
CA VAL A 594 -11.65 20.15 6.30
C VAL A 594 -11.17 21.40 7.03
N SER A 595 -11.81 21.77 8.15
CA SER A 595 -11.43 22.97 8.91
C SER A 595 -10.02 22.87 9.51
N ARG A 596 -9.45 21.66 9.56
CA ARG A 596 -8.07 21.38 9.99
C ARG A 596 -7.07 21.34 8.84
N LEU A 597 -7.52 21.48 7.59
CA LEU A 597 -6.64 21.56 6.43
C LEU A 597 -6.01 22.94 6.35
N ARG A 598 -4.69 22.98 6.31
CA ARG A 598 -3.93 24.19 6.02
C ARG A 598 -3.65 24.26 4.53
N LEU A 599 -4.66 24.61 3.75
CA LEU A 599 -4.49 25.00 2.36
C LEU A 599 -4.21 26.50 2.34
N SER A 600 -2.94 26.91 2.38
CA SER A 600 -2.58 28.34 2.33
C SER A 600 -3.30 29.03 1.18
N SER A 601 -4.00 30.14 1.43
CA SER A 601 -4.49 31.02 0.38
C SER A 601 -3.31 31.34 -0.54
N ALA A 602 -3.37 31.00 -1.83
CA ALA A 602 -2.23 31.28 -2.69
C ALA A 602 -2.17 32.78 -2.98
N GLU A 603 -0.96 33.30 -3.17
CA GLU A 603 -0.74 34.42 -4.06
C GLU A 603 -1.45 34.15 -5.40
N PRO A 604 -2.03 35.17 -6.03
CA PRO A 604 -2.73 35.01 -7.29
C PRO A 604 -1.75 34.56 -8.36
N SER A 605 -1.54 33.25 -8.50
CA SER A 605 -1.07 32.71 -9.77
C SER A 605 -2.13 33.13 -10.77
N ALA A 606 -1.76 34.05 -11.65
CA ALA A 606 -2.56 34.47 -12.78
C ALA A 606 -2.89 33.21 -13.57
N ALA A 607 -4.02 32.59 -13.25
CA ALA A 607 -4.57 31.55 -14.09
C ALA A 607 -4.61 32.17 -15.49
N PRO A 608 -3.97 31.56 -16.51
CA PRO A 608 -4.02 32.12 -17.84
C PRO A 608 -5.49 32.36 -18.19
N PRO A 609 -5.80 33.48 -18.88
CA PRO A 609 -7.18 33.80 -19.23
C PRO A 609 -7.81 32.56 -19.86
N ARG A 610 -9.01 32.17 -19.41
CA ARG A 610 -9.69 30.98 -19.92
C ARG A 610 -9.83 31.13 -21.43
N VAL A 611 -9.05 30.37 -22.18
CA VAL A 611 -9.17 30.32 -23.63
C VAL A 611 -10.29 29.34 -23.94
N TYR A 612 -11.39 29.87 -24.46
CA TYR A 612 -12.50 29.03 -24.89
C TYR A 612 -12.15 28.39 -26.23
N PRO A 613 -12.29 27.06 -26.38
CA PRO A 613 -11.92 26.39 -27.60
C PRO A 613 -12.79 26.86 -28.78
N ARG A 614 -12.13 27.16 -29.90
CA ARG A 614 -12.80 27.48 -31.18
C ARG A 614 -12.94 26.27 -32.10
N ASN A 615 -12.46 25.12 -31.66
CA ASN A 615 -12.45 23.89 -32.45
C ASN A 615 -13.91 23.44 -32.75
N PRO A 616 -14.29 23.27 -34.03
CA PRO A 616 -15.65 22.87 -34.41
C PRO A 616 -16.04 21.49 -33.85
N VAL A 617 -15.08 20.61 -33.58
CA VAL A 617 -15.33 19.29 -32.95
C VAL A 617 -15.91 19.45 -31.55
N VAL A 618 -15.45 20.44 -30.78
CA VAL A 618 -15.98 20.72 -29.43
C VAL A 618 -17.43 21.14 -29.50
N TRP A 619 -17.79 22.05 -30.40
CA TRP A 619 -19.19 22.50 -30.54
C TRP A 619 -20.12 21.39 -31.05
N ARG A 620 -19.65 20.54 -31.97
CA ARG A 620 -20.36 19.34 -32.41
C ARG A 620 -20.59 18.35 -31.26
N TYR A 621 -19.56 18.13 -30.43
CA TYR A 621 -19.64 17.31 -29.23
C TYR A 621 -20.65 17.90 -28.22
N LEU A 622 -20.57 19.20 -27.94
CA LEU A 622 -21.48 19.88 -27.01
C LEU A 622 -22.93 19.79 -27.49
N ALA A 623 -23.19 19.94 -28.79
CA ALA A 623 -24.52 19.77 -29.35
C ALA A 623 -25.09 18.36 -29.11
N ALA A 624 -24.30 17.32 -29.36
CA ALA A 624 -24.70 15.93 -29.08
C ALA A 624 -24.86 15.67 -27.57
N LEU A 625 -23.98 16.25 -26.74
CA LEU A 625 -24.00 16.15 -25.29
C LEU A 625 -25.26 16.76 -24.67
N VAL A 626 -25.74 17.89 -25.20
CA VAL A 626 -26.99 18.52 -24.74
C VAL A 626 -28.17 17.56 -24.96
N VAL A 627 -28.29 16.95 -26.14
CA VAL A 627 -29.38 15.99 -26.43
C VAL A 627 -29.27 14.75 -25.53
N TRP A 628 -28.05 14.25 -25.30
CA TRP A 628 -27.80 13.14 -24.37
C TRP A 628 -28.23 13.46 -22.94
N ASN A 629 -27.95 14.67 -22.46
CA ASN A 629 -28.35 15.11 -21.12
C ASN A 629 -29.83 15.46 -21.01
N LEU A 630 -30.51 15.80 -22.12
CA LEU A 630 -31.97 15.89 -22.16
C LEU A 630 -32.62 14.52 -21.93
N ALA A 631 -32.08 13.45 -22.53
CA ALA A 631 -32.58 12.09 -22.35
C ALA A 631 -32.36 11.58 -20.91
N THR A 632 -31.13 11.62 -20.43
CA THR A 632 -30.78 11.10 -19.09
C THR A 632 -31.35 11.96 -17.96
N GLY A 633 -31.43 13.28 -18.18
CA GLY A 633 -32.05 14.23 -17.25
C GLY A 633 -33.58 14.06 -17.11
N ALA A 634 -34.23 13.39 -18.06
CA ALA A 634 -35.67 13.14 -18.00
C ALA A 634 -36.05 12.04 -17.00
N PHE A 635 -35.10 11.20 -16.58
CA PHE A 635 -35.36 10.08 -15.67
C PHE A 635 -34.53 10.09 -14.39
N ASN A 636 -33.23 10.41 -14.46
CA ASN A 636 -32.35 10.32 -13.29
C ASN A 636 -32.85 11.06 -12.03
N PRO A 637 -33.45 12.26 -12.13
CA PRO A 637 -34.04 12.94 -10.97
C PRO A 637 -35.25 12.23 -10.35
N PHE A 638 -35.94 11.39 -11.12
CA PHE A 638 -37.22 10.78 -10.76
C PHE A 638 -37.12 9.29 -10.43
N PHE A 639 -35.92 8.67 -10.47
CA PHE A 639 -35.80 7.22 -10.32
C PHE A 639 -36.43 6.70 -9.01
N ASN A 640 -36.30 7.45 -7.91
CA ASN A 640 -36.89 7.09 -6.62
C ASN A 640 -38.42 7.19 -6.62
N ALA A 641 -38.97 8.24 -7.22
CA ALA A 641 -40.41 8.39 -7.46
C ALA A 641 -40.93 7.28 -8.37
N TYR A 642 -40.22 6.93 -9.44
CA TYR A 642 -40.57 5.86 -10.36
C TYR A 642 -40.70 4.50 -9.65
N PHE A 643 -39.69 4.11 -8.88
CA PHE A 643 -39.71 2.82 -8.18
C PHE A 643 -40.81 2.75 -7.12
N THR A 644 -41.12 3.88 -6.46
CA THR A 644 -42.13 3.92 -5.39
C THR A 644 -43.55 4.09 -5.93
N SER A 645 -43.76 5.07 -6.81
CA SER A 645 -45.08 5.43 -7.34
C SER A 645 -45.58 4.48 -8.43
N LYS A 646 -44.70 4.02 -9.35
CA LYS A 646 -45.08 3.12 -10.46
C LYS A 646 -44.90 1.65 -10.11
N LEU A 647 -43.77 1.29 -9.49
CA LEU A 647 -43.41 -0.11 -9.24
C LEU A 647 -43.66 -0.57 -7.80
N HIS A 648 -44.17 0.31 -6.93
CA HIS A 648 -44.54 0.03 -5.54
C HIS A 648 -43.42 -0.57 -4.68
N ALA A 649 -42.16 -0.25 -5.01
CA ALA A 649 -41.01 -0.67 -4.22
C ALA A 649 -40.99 0.06 -2.87
N ASN A 650 -40.61 -0.65 -1.81
CA ASN A 650 -40.42 -0.04 -0.50
C ASN A 650 -39.05 0.66 -0.39
N VAL A 651 -38.87 1.45 0.67
CA VAL A 651 -37.64 2.26 0.87
C VAL A 651 -36.37 1.39 1.01
N SER A 652 -36.48 0.21 1.62
CA SER A 652 -35.35 -0.72 1.78
C SER A 652 -34.95 -1.35 0.45
N GLU A 653 -35.93 -1.71 -0.39
CA GLU A 653 -35.70 -2.19 -1.76
C GLU A 653 -35.04 -1.09 -2.59
N LEU A 654 -35.55 0.15 -2.54
CA LEU A 654 -34.96 1.30 -3.23
C LEU A 654 -33.48 1.50 -2.85
N GLY A 655 -33.16 1.45 -1.55
CA GLY A 655 -31.78 1.57 -1.08
C GLY A 655 -30.88 0.45 -1.60
N SER A 656 -31.41 -0.77 -1.72
CA SER A 656 -30.68 -1.92 -2.28
C SER A 656 -30.48 -1.79 -3.79
N ILE A 657 -31.50 -1.36 -4.53
CA ILE A 657 -31.43 -1.08 -5.98
C ILE A 657 -30.39 0.00 -6.27
N PHE A 658 -30.40 1.09 -5.49
CA PHE A 658 -29.41 2.16 -5.62
C PHE A 658 -28.00 1.64 -5.35
N ALA A 659 -27.79 0.88 -4.26
CA ALA A 659 -26.48 0.35 -3.91
C ALA A 659 -25.92 -0.61 -4.99
N ILE A 660 -26.75 -1.52 -5.52
CA ILE A 660 -26.38 -2.44 -6.61
C ILE A 660 -26.05 -1.65 -7.88
N SER A 661 -26.84 -0.62 -8.20
CA SER A 661 -26.59 0.26 -9.34
C SER A 661 -25.25 0.98 -9.22
N GLN A 662 -24.90 1.53 -8.06
CA GLN A 662 -23.61 2.19 -7.83
C GLN A 662 -22.43 1.22 -8.02
N PHE A 663 -22.57 -0.02 -7.55
CA PHE A 663 -21.57 -1.07 -7.78
C PHE A 663 -21.41 -1.39 -9.27
N ALA A 664 -22.53 -1.56 -9.99
CA ALA A 664 -22.51 -1.83 -11.42
C ALA A 664 -21.91 -0.67 -12.23
N GLN A 665 -22.20 0.58 -11.87
CA GLN A 665 -21.59 1.76 -12.47
C GLN A 665 -20.07 1.76 -12.30
N ALA A 666 -19.57 1.49 -11.08
CA ALA A 666 -18.13 1.42 -10.82
C ALA A 666 -17.45 0.34 -11.66
N ALA A 667 -18.04 -0.88 -11.69
CA ALA A 667 -17.53 -1.98 -12.49
C ALA A 667 -17.53 -1.64 -14.00
N ALA A 668 -18.60 -1.00 -14.48
CA ALA A 668 -18.74 -0.62 -15.87
C ALA A 668 -17.71 0.44 -16.29
N MET A 669 -17.51 1.49 -15.49
CA MET A 669 -16.48 2.51 -15.73
C MET A 669 -15.07 1.92 -15.80
N LEU A 670 -14.73 0.97 -14.92
CA LEU A 670 -13.44 0.26 -14.94
C LEU A 670 -13.27 -0.60 -16.20
N SER A 671 -14.36 -1.12 -16.76
CA SER A 671 -14.36 -1.91 -17.99
C SER A 671 -14.36 -1.07 -19.28
N ALA A 672 -14.66 0.23 -19.20
CA ALA A 672 -14.79 1.11 -20.36
C ALA A 672 -13.55 1.09 -21.31
N PRO A 673 -12.29 1.14 -20.81
CA PRO A 673 -11.12 1.11 -21.69
C PRO A 673 -11.01 -0.18 -22.52
N LEU A 674 -11.49 -1.31 -22.01
CA LEU A 674 -11.47 -2.59 -22.73
C LEU A 674 -12.42 -2.55 -23.94
N LEU A 675 -13.61 -1.98 -23.75
CA LEU A 675 -14.59 -1.84 -24.81
C LEU A 675 -14.13 -0.83 -25.87
N LEU A 676 -13.61 0.32 -25.42
CA LEU A 676 -13.13 1.39 -26.31
C LEU A 676 -11.90 0.95 -27.13
N ARG A 677 -11.02 0.11 -26.57
CA ARG A 677 -9.90 -0.51 -27.31
C ARG A 677 -10.39 -1.51 -28.35
N ARG A 678 -11.42 -2.30 -28.03
CA ARG A 678 -11.94 -3.35 -28.93
C ARG A 678 -12.76 -2.80 -30.09
N PHE A 679 -13.61 -1.80 -29.84
CA PHE A 679 -14.58 -1.30 -30.83
C PHE A 679 -14.25 0.10 -31.36
N GLY A 680 -13.20 0.75 -30.84
CA GLY A 680 -12.87 2.13 -31.15
C GLY A 680 -13.64 3.14 -30.28
N LEU A 681 -13.12 4.37 -30.20
CA LEU A 681 -13.62 5.41 -29.29
C LEU A 681 -15.08 5.80 -29.58
N ILE A 682 -15.37 6.28 -30.80
CA ILE A 682 -16.71 6.74 -31.19
C ILE A 682 -17.72 5.58 -31.26
N PRO A 683 -17.45 4.45 -31.95
CA PRO A 683 -18.40 3.33 -31.98
C PRO A 683 -18.69 2.76 -30.57
N GLY A 684 -17.67 2.72 -29.70
CA GLY A 684 -17.84 2.29 -28.31
C GLY A 684 -18.76 3.21 -27.50
N ILE A 685 -18.56 4.53 -27.57
CA ILE A 685 -19.46 5.51 -26.91
C ILE A 685 -20.90 5.36 -27.41
N VAL A 686 -21.08 5.29 -28.73
CA VAL A 686 -22.41 5.17 -29.35
C VAL A 686 -23.09 3.87 -28.93
N GLY A 687 -22.37 2.74 -28.89
CA GLY A 687 -22.90 1.46 -28.41
C GLY A 687 -23.36 1.51 -26.95
N MET A 688 -22.57 2.16 -26.07
CA MET A 688 -22.93 2.36 -24.66
C MET A 688 -24.16 3.26 -24.50
N GLN A 689 -24.20 4.39 -25.22
CA GLN A 689 -25.36 5.31 -25.20
C GLN A 689 -26.61 4.65 -25.75
N MET A 690 -26.49 3.80 -26.78
CA MET A 690 -27.61 3.05 -27.33
C MET A 690 -28.11 1.98 -26.34
N ALA A 691 -27.20 1.27 -25.66
CA ALA A 691 -27.58 0.33 -24.61
C ALA A 691 -28.32 1.02 -23.45
N ALA A 692 -27.85 2.20 -23.01
CA ALA A 692 -28.55 3.00 -22.02
C ALA A 692 -29.91 3.50 -22.52
N SER A 693 -30.02 3.89 -23.80
CA SER A 693 -31.29 4.30 -24.41
C SER A 693 -32.30 3.16 -24.48
N ILE A 694 -31.85 1.95 -24.82
CA ILE A 694 -32.66 0.72 -24.75
C ILE A 694 -33.09 0.44 -23.31
N GLY A 695 -32.22 0.68 -22.32
CA GLY A 695 -32.56 0.59 -20.91
C GLY A 695 -33.69 1.55 -20.51
N LEU A 696 -33.62 2.82 -20.91
CA LEU A 696 -34.70 3.80 -20.69
C LEU A 696 -36.02 3.36 -21.34
N LEU A 697 -35.97 2.89 -22.59
CA LEU A 697 -37.14 2.30 -23.25
C LEU A 697 -37.68 1.10 -22.48
N GLY A 698 -36.80 0.19 -22.03
CA GLY A 698 -37.15 -1.01 -21.27
C GLY A 698 -37.88 -0.68 -19.96
N LEU A 699 -37.51 0.41 -19.28
CA LEU A 699 -38.21 0.88 -18.08
C LEU A 699 -39.65 1.32 -18.37
N SER A 700 -39.99 1.69 -19.61
CA SER A 700 -41.39 2.00 -19.95
C SER A 700 -42.32 0.79 -19.73
N TRP A 701 -41.84 -0.43 -19.97
CA TRP A 701 -42.60 -1.69 -19.88
C TRP A 701 -42.33 -2.52 -18.62
N ALA A 702 -41.53 -2.02 -17.67
CA ALA A 702 -41.24 -2.79 -16.46
C ALA A 702 -42.53 -3.02 -15.65
N ALA A 703 -42.86 -4.30 -15.42
CA ALA A 703 -44.09 -4.72 -14.75
C ALA A 703 -43.92 -5.01 -13.24
N SER A 704 -42.68 -5.07 -12.75
CA SER A 704 -42.39 -5.31 -11.33
C SER A 704 -41.11 -4.58 -10.89
N ALA A 705 -40.98 -4.35 -9.57
CA ALA A 705 -39.79 -3.74 -8.99
C ALA A 705 -38.50 -4.51 -9.31
N GLY A 706 -38.53 -5.85 -9.32
CA GLY A 706 -37.37 -6.68 -9.65
C GLY A 706 -36.91 -6.55 -11.11
N VAL A 707 -37.84 -6.59 -12.06
CA VAL A 707 -37.53 -6.40 -13.49
C VAL A 707 -37.07 -4.96 -13.74
N GLY A 708 -37.76 -3.98 -13.15
CA GLY A 708 -37.36 -2.57 -13.20
C GLY A 708 -35.95 -2.35 -12.65
N ALA A 709 -35.59 -3.00 -11.54
CA ALA A 709 -34.27 -2.92 -10.93
C ALA A 709 -33.18 -3.46 -11.86
N ALA A 710 -33.38 -4.63 -12.46
CA ALA A 710 -32.42 -5.20 -13.39
C ALA A 710 -32.17 -4.29 -14.61
N ILE A 711 -33.23 -3.75 -15.20
CA ILE A 711 -33.14 -2.82 -16.33
C ILE A 711 -32.47 -1.50 -15.90
N TYR A 712 -32.84 -0.96 -14.73
CA TYR A 712 -32.24 0.26 -14.18
C TYR A 712 -30.74 0.12 -13.95
N VAL A 713 -30.31 -1.01 -13.37
CA VAL A 713 -28.88 -1.30 -13.14
C VAL A 713 -28.12 -1.37 -14.47
N ALA A 714 -28.67 -2.04 -15.48
CA ALA A 714 -28.08 -2.10 -16.81
C ALA A 714 -28.01 -0.72 -17.49
N TYR A 715 -29.09 0.07 -17.39
CA TYR A 715 -29.16 1.45 -17.87
C TYR A 715 -28.07 2.33 -17.25
N MET A 716 -27.99 2.35 -15.91
CA MET A 716 -27.02 3.17 -15.19
C MET A 716 -25.58 2.76 -15.49
N ALA A 717 -25.32 1.44 -15.54
CA ALA A 717 -24.01 0.92 -15.92
C ALA A 717 -23.61 1.39 -17.33
N ALA A 718 -24.49 1.26 -18.32
CA ALA A 718 -24.24 1.68 -19.69
C ALA A 718 -24.06 3.21 -19.82
N GLN A 719 -24.87 4.00 -19.11
CA GLN A 719 -24.77 5.46 -19.10
C GLN A 719 -23.38 5.89 -18.60
N TRP A 720 -22.99 5.46 -17.40
CA TRP A 720 -21.74 5.88 -16.77
C TRP A 720 -20.50 5.29 -17.44
N MET A 721 -20.60 4.12 -18.07
CA MET A 721 -19.53 3.54 -18.86
C MET A 721 -19.13 4.39 -20.07
N SER A 722 -20.06 5.21 -20.60
CA SER A 722 -19.79 6.10 -21.73
C SER A 722 -18.97 7.35 -21.38
N GLU A 723 -18.98 7.76 -20.10
CA GLU A 723 -18.37 9.01 -19.63
C GLU A 723 -16.86 9.12 -19.92
N PRO A 724 -16.01 8.10 -19.63
CA PRO A 724 -14.58 8.20 -19.94
C PRO A 724 -14.29 8.40 -21.42
N GLY A 725 -15.09 7.76 -22.28
CA GLY A 725 -14.99 7.92 -23.74
C GLY A 725 -15.40 9.33 -24.17
N MET A 726 -16.55 9.81 -23.70
CA MET A 726 -17.04 11.16 -23.99
C MET A 726 -16.04 12.24 -23.57
N TYR A 727 -15.47 12.10 -22.37
CA TYR A 727 -14.48 13.04 -21.86
C TYR A 727 -13.18 13.02 -22.69
N SER A 728 -12.75 11.84 -23.15
CA SER A 728 -11.59 11.69 -24.04
C SER A 728 -11.81 12.40 -25.39
N VAL A 729 -13.02 12.28 -25.97
CA VAL A 729 -13.36 12.98 -27.22
C VAL A 729 -13.29 14.50 -27.06
N LEU A 730 -13.76 15.02 -25.92
CA LEU A 730 -13.70 16.44 -25.61
C LEU A 730 -12.27 16.94 -25.43
N MET A 731 -11.44 16.21 -24.70
CA MET A 731 -10.13 16.69 -24.22
C MET A 731 -8.97 16.43 -25.17
N ASN A 732 -8.98 15.33 -25.94
CA ASN A 732 -7.87 14.96 -26.82
C ASN A 732 -7.48 16.01 -27.88
N PRO A 733 -8.42 16.75 -28.51
CA PRO A 733 -8.06 17.71 -29.57
C PRO A 733 -7.63 19.08 -29.03
N LEU A 734 -7.47 19.25 -27.71
CA LEU A 734 -7.29 20.56 -27.07
C LEU A 734 -5.86 20.79 -26.57
N SER A 735 -5.41 22.04 -26.69
CA SER A 735 -4.22 22.52 -26.00
C SER A 735 -4.45 22.62 -24.49
N LYS A 736 -3.37 22.65 -23.69
CA LYS A 736 -3.46 22.72 -22.22
C LYS A 736 -4.17 24.00 -21.75
N GLU A 737 -4.07 25.07 -22.53
CA GLU A 737 -4.67 26.37 -22.30
C GLU A 737 -6.19 26.35 -22.55
N GLU A 738 -6.68 25.51 -23.47
CA GLU A 738 -8.09 25.39 -23.84
C GLU A 738 -8.89 24.40 -22.98
N MET A 739 -8.22 23.42 -22.37
CA MET A 739 -8.87 22.37 -21.56
C MET A 739 -9.75 22.94 -20.44
N GLY A 740 -9.30 24.03 -19.79
CA GLY A 740 -10.07 24.69 -18.74
C GLY A 740 -11.36 25.36 -19.26
N GLY A 741 -11.31 25.97 -20.44
CA GLY A 741 -12.48 26.55 -21.09
C GLY A 741 -13.47 25.47 -21.58
N ALA A 742 -12.96 24.38 -22.13
CA ALA A 742 -13.75 23.25 -22.59
C ALA A 742 -14.51 22.55 -21.45
N ALA A 743 -13.84 22.29 -20.33
CA ALA A 743 -14.47 21.70 -19.14
C ALA A 743 -15.61 22.58 -18.60
N ALA A 744 -15.44 23.91 -18.63
CA ALA A 744 -16.48 24.85 -18.22
C ALA A 744 -17.70 24.81 -19.17
N LEU A 745 -17.46 24.84 -20.48
CA LEU A 745 -18.54 24.71 -21.48
C LEU A 745 -19.28 23.38 -21.38
N ASN A 746 -18.56 22.29 -21.16
CA ASN A 746 -19.13 20.96 -20.93
C ASN A 746 -20.08 20.96 -19.73
N MET A 747 -19.62 21.50 -18.59
CA MET A 747 -20.46 21.58 -17.39
C MET A 747 -21.68 22.49 -17.58
N MET A 748 -21.52 23.63 -18.27
CA MET A 748 -22.64 24.52 -18.59
C MET A 748 -23.68 23.85 -19.48
N ALA A 749 -23.25 23.13 -20.51
CA ALA A 749 -24.13 22.38 -21.41
C ALA A 749 -24.93 21.31 -20.66
N ILE A 750 -24.27 20.57 -19.76
CA ILE A 750 -24.91 19.57 -18.89
C ILE A 750 -25.96 20.21 -17.99
N LEU A 751 -25.59 21.29 -17.26
CA LEU A 751 -26.51 21.96 -16.34
C LEU A 751 -27.73 22.55 -17.05
N LEU A 752 -27.54 23.18 -18.21
CA LEU A 752 -28.64 23.75 -19.00
C LEU A 752 -29.58 22.66 -19.52
N ALA A 753 -29.03 21.56 -20.05
CA ALA A 753 -29.82 20.44 -20.52
C ALA A 753 -30.63 19.81 -19.38
N GLN A 754 -29.99 19.53 -18.24
CA GLN A 754 -30.67 18.93 -17.08
C GLN A 754 -31.71 19.86 -16.45
N LEU A 755 -31.46 21.17 -16.44
CA LEU A 755 -32.40 22.19 -15.97
C LEU A 755 -33.72 22.10 -16.75
N VAL A 756 -33.64 22.03 -18.08
CA VAL A 756 -34.82 21.90 -18.97
C VAL A 756 -35.43 20.51 -18.85
N ALA A 757 -34.62 19.46 -18.85
CA ALA A 757 -35.06 18.07 -18.84
C ALA A 757 -35.89 17.74 -17.60
N ALA A 758 -35.44 18.13 -16.40
CA ALA A 758 -36.13 17.79 -15.16
C ALA A 758 -37.54 18.41 -15.09
N SER A 759 -37.70 19.69 -15.46
CA SER A 759 -39.01 20.36 -15.49
C SER A 759 -39.92 19.77 -16.57
N ALA A 760 -39.41 19.60 -17.79
CA ALA A 760 -40.18 19.06 -18.90
C ALA A 760 -40.63 17.61 -18.63
N ALA A 761 -39.76 16.78 -18.07
CA ALA A 761 -40.08 15.40 -17.73
C ALA A 761 -41.04 15.30 -16.56
N GLY A 762 -40.93 16.14 -15.52
CA GLY A 762 -41.91 16.16 -14.43
C GLY A 762 -43.32 16.46 -14.92
N ALA A 763 -43.46 17.47 -15.79
CA ALA A 763 -44.73 17.77 -16.45
C ALA A 763 -45.21 16.61 -17.33
N ALA A 764 -44.33 16.03 -18.15
CA ALA A 764 -44.67 14.91 -19.01
C ALA A 764 -45.10 13.66 -18.23
N ILE A 765 -44.45 13.33 -17.11
CA ILE A 765 -44.82 12.20 -16.25
C ILE A 765 -46.21 12.43 -15.65
N THR A 766 -46.52 13.65 -15.24
CA THR A 766 -47.82 13.98 -14.64
C THR A 766 -48.96 13.92 -15.67
N HIS A 767 -48.69 14.32 -16.93
CA HIS A 767 -49.70 14.35 -17.99
C HIS A 767 -49.82 13.03 -18.77
N PHE A 768 -48.71 12.39 -19.10
CA PHE A 768 -48.64 11.21 -19.99
C PHE A 768 -48.20 9.93 -19.27
N GLY A 769 -47.82 10.01 -18.00
CA GLY A 769 -47.32 8.90 -17.21
C GLY A 769 -45.85 8.56 -17.49
N TYR A 770 -45.30 7.69 -16.63
CA TYR A 770 -43.92 7.25 -16.74
C TYR A 770 -43.63 6.48 -18.04
N SER A 771 -44.54 5.62 -18.51
CA SER A 771 -44.26 4.78 -19.68
C SER A 771 -44.03 5.60 -20.94
N ALA A 772 -44.90 6.58 -21.24
CA ALA A 772 -44.73 7.45 -22.40
C ALA A 772 -43.48 8.34 -22.27
N THR A 773 -43.23 8.88 -21.08
CA THR A 773 -42.07 9.76 -20.85
C THR A 773 -40.75 9.02 -20.99
N LEU A 774 -40.62 7.81 -20.42
CA LEU A 774 -39.42 6.99 -20.54
C LEU A 774 -39.22 6.45 -21.96
N GLY A 775 -40.32 6.10 -22.64
CA GLY A 775 -40.32 5.80 -24.07
C GLY A 775 -39.73 6.97 -24.88
N GLY A 776 -40.24 8.19 -24.67
CA GLY A 776 -39.71 9.40 -25.30
C GLY A 776 -38.24 9.66 -24.97
N ALA A 777 -37.85 9.57 -23.69
CA ALA A 777 -36.47 9.76 -23.25
C ALA A 777 -35.51 8.75 -23.90
N GLY A 778 -35.92 7.49 -24.03
CA GLY A 778 -35.14 6.47 -24.74
C GLY A 778 -34.97 6.76 -26.23
N VAL A 779 -36.01 7.26 -26.91
CA VAL A 779 -35.89 7.72 -28.31
C VAL A 779 -34.94 8.91 -28.43
N VAL A 780 -35.06 9.91 -27.55
CA VAL A 780 -34.15 11.07 -27.51
C VAL A 780 -32.71 10.62 -27.26
N GLY A 781 -32.50 9.64 -26.37
CA GLY A 781 -31.19 9.04 -26.11
C GLY A 781 -30.61 8.33 -27.34
N ALA A 782 -31.43 7.59 -28.08
CA ALA A 782 -31.03 6.93 -29.32
C ALA A 782 -30.65 7.96 -30.41
N VAL A 783 -31.42 9.05 -30.52
CA VAL A 783 -31.09 10.18 -31.39
C VAL A 783 -29.76 10.81 -30.98
N ALA A 784 -29.53 11.03 -29.68
CA ALA A 784 -28.26 11.56 -29.18
C ALA A 784 -27.08 10.65 -29.55
N ALA A 785 -27.21 9.34 -29.37
CA ALA A 785 -26.20 8.36 -29.76
C ALA A 785 -25.90 8.42 -31.27
N MET A 786 -26.93 8.56 -32.10
CA MET A 786 -26.76 8.76 -33.55
C MET A 786 -26.13 10.11 -33.89
N LEU A 787 -26.42 11.18 -33.15
CA LEU A 787 -25.74 12.47 -33.30
C LEU A 787 -24.25 12.37 -32.94
N PHE A 788 -23.90 11.65 -31.86
CA PHE A 788 -22.51 11.34 -31.53
C PHE A 788 -21.82 10.61 -32.68
N TRP A 789 -22.49 9.64 -33.31
CA TRP A 789 -21.96 8.99 -34.51
C TRP A 789 -21.79 9.96 -35.68
N ILE A 790 -22.85 10.67 -36.08
CA ILE A 790 -22.88 11.49 -37.31
C ILE A 790 -21.95 12.69 -37.22
N LEU A 791 -21.93 13.37 -36.08
CA LEU A 791 -21.20 14.64 -35.90
C LEU A 791 -19.71 14.43 -35.60
N LEU A 792 -19.34 13.25 -35.09
CA LEU A 792 -17.97 12.97 -34.62
C LEU A 792 -17.29 11.82 -35.40
N ARG A 793 -17.99 11.13 -36.32
CA ARG A 793 -17.34 10.21 -37.27
C ARG A 793 -16.32 10.95 -38.14
N GLY A 794 -15.14 10.37 -38.29
CA GLY A 794 -14.07 10.93 -39.14
C GLY A 794 -13.18 11.99 -38.48
N THR A 795 -13.44 12.38 -37.22
CA THR A 795 -12.46 13.17 -36.46
C THR A 795 -11.31 12.25 -36.06
N GLN A 796 -10.09 12.50 -36.54
CA GLN A 796 -8.89 11.75 -36.13
C GLN A 796 -8.58 12.03 -34.65
N VAL A 797 -9.24 11.31 -33.74
CA VAL A 797 -8.86 11.23 -32.34
C VAL A 797 -7.92 10.05 -32.23
N SER A 798 -6.61 10.32 -32.24
CA SER A 798 -5.57 9.28 -32.13
C SER A 798 -5.84 8.40 -30.91
N SER A 799 -6.07 7.11 -31.16
CA SER A 799 -6.33 6.09 -30.14
C SER A 799 -5.06 5.65 -29.43
N ASN A 800 -4.31 6.59 -28.85
CA ASN A 800 -3.20 6.26 -27.97
C ASN A 800 -3.56 6.68 -26.53
N PRO A 801 -4.16 5.78 -25.72
CA PRO A 801 -4.16 6.01 -24.29
C PRO A 801 -2.70 5.88 -23.83
N ALA A 802 -2.11 6.98 -23.35
CA ALA A 802 -0.82 6.95 -22.69
C ALA A 802 -0.79 5.81 -21.66
N THR A 803 0.29 5.03 -21.72
CA THR A 803 0.65 3.90 -20.86
C THR A 803 0.50 4.16 -19.38
#